data_AF-A0A399PQH5-F1
#
_entry.id   AF-A0A399PQH5-F1
#
_cell.length_a   1.000
_cell.length_b   1.000
_cell.length_c   1.000
_cell.angle_alpha   90.00
_cell.angle_beta   90.00
_cell.angle_gamma   90.00
#
_symmetry.space_group_name_H-M   'P 1'
#
loop_
_entity.id
_entity.type
_entity.pdbx_description
1 polymer ?
#
loop_
_entity_poly.entity_id
_entity_poly.type
_entity_poly.pdbx_seq_one_letter_code
_entity_poly.pdbx_strand_id
1 'polypeptide(L)'
;MVAWDERIETYRVRLPQEVHPSGPALRFDTDSNTWRIAEQQNTRNPTQPLIDRQITHTDDSAVQTRLPAPVNQSSSQPAPMTAYVDTRHYVWNEAVSNYHGYTVMHRKRGLGSDAGPELHYAFKDDNGAFVVVEPSTSRIDQPADLLPGWTDHHLWDLYGLHGADIILFRTEADRIGKRPLWARIREQRQQKRYLDEELRRWQNWGLERERSNHPQDLQNTTGSEPARDHAITPQSDTPTSLTHSPPPHTTDVSTVTDDIPPYGHQSYYTWDHAQTNYHGYVEMQRKPGLNDTHGPRIQVAFHDGVALTIVSPVRYSANNRVLRPYWRDIDIWNLYRIEGEDIVRFRREVAINGVQPSWVKLREYTSLREQWIDYLRLWTNPDSPLKSQEQVMARFQPYNLSIEQLGRLVKEISPSGQFNKMIGDEMPTWVKSHQARTLVVTRFEQFGPYLTEIRDEMIRLRNQGGGKSLLQATLTPPFFRQLLRRSGFKPNKHNYLYRDDIPAVFKVDERTPFDLARAGALLPQPLSAEGSTSAIAVSAMFSLKTAMGFAHPANTVLPSSSTQTKDPLTHSRRIMFCYLIDTRDVEVVPGPDNRIYNATRVNPKPVDDKTLFPSMKMEGHVSMQPTGFTSRRIWLVNSTMTRAATVDDLYTQARGRVTDTNQTHDVAIESRTQAGVLNRDEYEALIDDVATAGKRVMELPPGKDIFSTDITFPIETITLPETPSA
;
A
#
# COMPACT_ATOMS: atom_id res chain seq x y z
N MET A 1 -17.38 -56.84 -10.49
CA MET A 1 -18.73 -56.27 -10.34
C MET A 1 -19.76 -57.40 -10.42
N VAL A 2 -21.02 -57.16 -10.07
CA VAL A 2 -22.14 -58.08 -10.36
C VAL A 2 -22.95 -57.51 -11.51
N ALA A 3 -23.36 -58.33 -12.46
CA ALA A 3 -24.27 -57.95 -13.55
C ALA A 3 -25.24 -59.10 -13.86
N TRP A 4 -26.41 -58.77 -14.42
CA TRP A 4 -27.36 -59.75 -14.93
C TRP A 4 -26.85 -60.35 -16.25
N ASP A 5 -26.99 -61.66 -16.43
CA ASP A 5 -26.78 -62.34 -17.70
C ASP A 5 -28.14 -62.75 -18.28
N GLU A 6 -28.64 -61.92 -19.19
CA GLU A 6 -29.92 -62.12 -19.88
C GLU A 6 -30.00 -63.44 -20.63
N ARG A 7 -28.86 -64.07 -20.97
CA ARG A 7 -28.82 -65.32 -21.75
C ARG A 7 -29.11 -66.57 -20.91
N ILE A 8 -28.98 -66.49 -19.59
CA ILE A 8 -29.22 -67.61 -18.66
C ILE A 8 -29.97 -67.18 -17.39
N GLU A 9 -30.67 -66.03 -17.44
CA GLU A 9 -31.54 -65.46 -16.40
C GLU A 9 -30.95 -65.53 -14.97
N THR A 10 -29.68 -65.13 -14.81
CA THR A 10 -29.03 -65.14 -13.51
C THR A 10 -28.03 -64.00 -13.34
N TYR A 11 -27.79 -63.58 -12.09
CA TYR A 11 -26.71 -62.64 -11.80
C TYR A 11 -25.37 -63.38 -11.84
N ARG A 12 -24.33 -62.71 -12.33
CA ARG A 12 -22.99 -63.28 -12.49
C ARG A 12 -21.91 -62.27 -12.07
N VAL A 13 -20.74 -62.79 -11.71
CA VAL A 13 -19.54 -61.95 -11.59
C VAL A 13 -19.12 -61.44 -12.97
N ARG A 14 -18.84 -60.14 -13.08
CA ARG A 14 -18.33 -59.46 -14.27
C ARG A 14 -16.98 -58.80 -13.98
N LEU A 15 -15.97 -59.04 -14.81
CA LEU A 15 -14.73 -58.28 -14.79
C LEU A 15 -14.95 -56.88 -15.42
N PRO A 16 -14.29 -55.80 -14.96
CA PRO A 16 -14.58 -54.44 -15.42
C PRO A 16 -14.36 -54.16 -16.91
N GLN A 17 -13.66 -55.05 -17.63
CA GLN A 17 -13.35 -54.92 -19.06
C GLN A 17 -14.26 -55.77 -19.96
N GLU A 18 -15.10 -56.64 -19.39
CA GLU A 18 -15.98 -57.52 -20.16
C GLU A 18 -17.27 -56.80 -20.56
N VAL A 19 -17.77 -57.04 -21.77
CA VAL A 19 -19.06 -56.50 -22.24
C VAL A 19 -20.24 -57.29 -21.65
N HIS A 20 -20.11 -58.62 -21.55
CA HIS A 20 -21.09 -59.53 -20.97
C HIS A 20 -20.45 -60.28 -19.78
N PRO A 21 -21.18 -60.60 -18.70
CA PRO A 21 -20.58 -61.19 -17.50
C PRO A 21 -20.18 -62.66 -17.69
N SER A 22 -18.91 -63.00 -17.50
CA SER A 22 -18.39 -64.37 -17.75
C SER A 22 -18.24 -65.25 -16.51
N GLY A 23 -18.28 -64.68 -15.30
CA GLY A 23 -17.93 -65.37 -14.06
C GLY A 23 -19.01 -66.35 -13.55
N PRO A 24 -18.83 -66.91 -12.34
CA PRO A 24 -19.83 -67.80 -11.75
C PRO A 24 -21.18 -67.10 -11.54
N ALA A 25 -22.26 -67.88 -11.59
CA ALA A 25 -23.60 -67.46 -11.24
C ALA A 25 -23.69 -67.13 -9.74
N LEU A 26 -24.58 -66.21 -9.38
CA LEU A 26 -24.75 -65.65 -8.06
C LEU A 26 -26.24 -65.63 -7.68
N ARG A 27 -26.56 -66.21 -6.53
CA ARG A 27 -27.83 -65.98 -5.84
C ARG A 27 -27.68 -64.83 -4.85
N PHE A 28 -28.71 -64.01 -4.71
CA PHE A 28 -28.80 -63.02 -3.65
C PHE A 28 -29.31 -63.70 -2.38
N ASP A 29 -28.57 -63.58 -1.29
CA ASP A 29 -28.99 -64.03 0.04
C ASP A 29 -29.73 -62.87 0.71
N THR A 30 -31.05 -63.01 0.89
CA THR A 30 -31.92 -61.96 1.44
C THR A 30 -31.65 -61.67 2.91
N ASP A 31 -31.14 -62.66 3.63
CA ASP A 31 -31.09 -62.65 5.09
C ASP A 31 -29.76 -62.07 5.59
N SER A 32 -28.66 -62.32 4.85
CA SER A 32 -27.39 -61.64 5.04
C SER A 32 -27.13 -60.48 4.07
N ASN A 33 -28.07 -60.17 3.16
CA ASN A 33 -28.02 -59.06 2.19
C ASN A 33 -26.76 -59.08 1.29
N THR A 34 -26.28 -60.29 0.93
CA THR A 34 -25.01 -60.53 0.20
C THR A 34 -25.15 -61.50 -0.96
N TRP A 35 -24.29 -61.37 -1.97
CA TRP A 35 -24.22 -62.32 -3.08
C TRP A 35 -23.42 -63.58 -2.71
N ARG A 36 -23.96 -64.77 -3.04
CA ARG A 36 -23.31 -66.08 -2.88
C ARG A 36 -23.31 -66.83 -4.20
N ILE A 37 -22.30 -67.64 -4.47
CA ILE A 37 -22.24 -68.43 -5.71
C ILE A 37 -23.42 -69.42 -5.77
N ALA A 38 -24.05 -69.52 -6.94
CA ALA A 38 -25.12 -70.47 -7.23
C ALA A 38 -24.54 -71.72 -7.92
N GLU A 39 -24.91 -72.89 -7.42
CA GLU A 39 -24.55 -74.19 -8.01
C GLU A 39 -25.38 -74.43 -9.29
N GLN A 40 -24.75 -75.00 -10.32
CA GLN A 40 -25.33 -75.06 -11.66
C GLN A 40 -26.40 -76.14 -11.81
N GLN A 41 -27.55 -75.76 -12.37
CA GLN A 41 -28.46 -76.68 -13.06
C GLN A 41 -28.58 -76.28 -14.54
N ASN A 42 -29.10 -77.18 -15.38
CA ASN A 42 -28.58 -77.34 -16.74
C ASN A 42 -29.65 -77.21 -17.86
N THR A 43 -29.19 -76.89 -19.07
CA THR A 43 -29.82 -77.10 -20.41
C THR A 43 -30.97 -76.22 -20.97
N ARG A 44 -30.71 -75.69 -22.18
CA ARG A 44 -31.55 -75.59 -23.43
C ARG A 44 -32.12 -74.25 -23.94
N ASN A 45 -31.79 -73.96 -25.22
CA ASN A 45 -32.39 -73.02 -26.19
C ASN A 45 -33.64 -73.68 -26.90
N PRO A 46 -34.31 -73.14 -27.96
CA PRO A 46 -34.11 -71.87 -28.74
C PRO A 46 -35.38 -71.08 -29.19
N THR A 47 -35.18 -69.97 -29.95
CA THR A 47 -35.80 -69.61 -31.28
C THR A 47 -36.13 -68.10 -31.46
N GLN A 48 -36.14 -67.59 -32.72
CA GLN A 48 -36.39 -66.18 -33.17
C GLN A 48 -37.71 -66.10 -34.01
N PRO A 49 -38.06 -65.06 -34.85
CA PRO A 49 -37.59 -63.66 -35.04
C PRO A 49 -38.76 -62.61 -34.85
N LEU A 50 -39.24 -61.63 -35.68
CA LEU A 50 -39.00 -61.12 -37.06
C LEU A 50 -39.77 -59.76 -37.35
N ILE A 51 -39.13 -58.72 -37.95
CA ILE A 51 -39.70 -57.68 -38.90
C ILE A 51 -40.72 -56.60 -38.36
N ASP A 52 -40.91 -55.37 -38.91
CA ASP A 52 -40.45 -54.67 -40.16
C ASP A 52 -40.15 -53.13 -40.05
N ARG A 53 -39.76 -52.56 -41.21
CA ARG A 53 -39.63 -51.18 -41.79
C ARG A 53 -40.71 -50.11 -41.46
N GLN A 54 -40.76 -48.86 -42.00
CA GLN A 54 -40.19 -48.11 -43.18
C GLN A 54 -40.21 -46.58 -42.82
N ILE A 55 -39.42 -45.55 -43.22
CA ILE A 55 -38.51 -45.13 -44.33
C ILE A 55 -38.98 -43.79 -44.99
N THR A 56 -38.21 -42.70 -44.79
CA THR A 56 -37.90 -41.55 -45.72
C THR A 56 -39.02 -40.61 -46.26
N HIS A 57 -38.84 -39.52 -47.05
CA HIS A 57 -37.72 -38.80 -47.75
C HIS A 57 -37.96 -37.25 -47.65
N THR A 58 -36.99 -36.32 -47.52
CA THR A 58 -36.22 -35.51 -48.54
C THR A 58 -37.08 -34.80 -49.63
N ASP A 59 -36.77 -33.64 -50.27
CA ASP A 59 -35.59 -32.76 -50.59
C ASP A 59 -36.10 -31.28 -50.80
N ASP A 60 -35.38 -30.16 -51.08
CA ASP A 60 -34.01 -29.60 -50.89
C ASP A 60 -34.01 -28.08 -51.32
N SER A 61 -32.89 -27.31 -51.16
CA SER A 61 -32.51 -26.02 -51.82
C SER A 61 -33.38 -24.76 -51.57
N ALA A 62 -32.99 -23.78 -50.73
CA ALA A 62 -32.02 -22.65 -50.94
C ALA A 62 -32.60 -21.44 -51.77
N VAL A 63 -32.05 -20.21 -51.89
CA VAL A 63 -30.71 -19.57 -51.68
C VAL A 63 -30.86 -18.05 -51.31
N GLN A 64 -29.82 -17.42 -50.72
CA GLN A 64 -29.44 -15.97 -50.71
C GLN A 64 -30.12 -14.87 -49.81
N THR A 65 -29.36 -14.47 -48.77
CA THR A 65 -29.13 -13.09 -48.21
C THR A 65 -30.27 -12.07 -47.95
N ARG A 66 -30.47 -11.75 -46.66
CA ARG A 66 -29.98 -10.49 -46.01
C ARG A 66 -30.02 -10.62 -44.47
N LEU A 67 -29.07 -9.96 -43.77
CA LEU A 67 -29.06 -9.83 -42.31
C LEU A 67 -30.08 -8.78 -41.84
N PRO A 68 -30.66 -8.97 -40.64
CA PRO A 68 -30.40 -8.02 -39.56
C PRO A 68 -30.00 -8.69 -38.22
N ALA A 69 -29.67 -7.85 -37.24
CA ALA A 69 -28.99 -8.19 -35.98
C ALA A 69 -29.65 -9.29 -35.12
N PRO A 70 -28.87 -10.05 -34.32
CA PRO A 70 -29.42 -10.98 -33.34
C PRO A 70 -30.17 -10.21 -32.25
N VAL A 71 -31.45 -10.56 -32.08
CA VAL A 71 -32.28 -10.11 -30.95
C VAL A 71 -31.70 -10.68 -29.65
N ASN A 72 -31.71 -9.88 -28.58
CA ASN A 72 -31.33 -10.33 -27.23
C ASN A 72 -32.25 -11.49 -26.78
N GLN A 73 -31.81 -12.73 -26.98
CA GLN A 73 -32.37 -13.88 -26.27
C GLN A 73 -31.84 -13.87 -24.84
N SER A 74 -32.49 -13.09 -23.99
CA SER A 74 -32.34 -13.17 -22.54
C SER A 74 -32.82 -14.55 -22.09
N SER A 75 -31.88 -15.48 -21.91
CA SER A 75 -32.13 -16.81 -21.36
C SER A 75 -32.51 -16.73 -19.89
N SER A 76 -33.79 -16.40 -19.65
CA SER A 76 -34.46 -16.69 -18.39
C SER A 76 -34.48 -18.21 -18.20
N GLN A 77 -33.51 -18.76 -17.47
CA GLN A 77 -33.52 -20.16 -17.07
C GLN A 77 -34.87 -20.45 -16.39
N PRO A 78 -35.68 -21.39 -16.90
CA PRO A 78 -36.79 -21.94 -16.14
C PRO A 78 -36.19 -22.59 -14.89
N ALA A 79 -36.73 -22.31 -13.71
CA ALA A 79 -36.38 -23.09 -12.53
C ALA A 79 -36.82 -24.55 -12.77
N PRO A 80 -35.92 -25.54 -12.76
CA PRO A 80 -36.33 -26.92 -12.93
C PRO A 80 -37.24 -27.32 -11.76
N MET A 81 -38.42 -27.88 -12.06
CA MET A 81 -39.25 -28.50 -11.03
C MET A 81 -38.44 -29.61 -10.37
N THR A 82 -38.14 -29.44 -9.08
CA THR A 82 -37.33 -30.38 -8.30
C THR A 82 -38.10 -31.69 -8.14
N ALA A 83 -37.81 -32.66 -9.01
CA ALA A 83 -38.44 -33.97 -8.99
C ALA A 83 -37.85 -34.83 -7.86
N TYR A 84 -38.67 -35.15 -6.86
CA TYR A 84 -38.28 -36.03 -5.75
C TYR A 84 -38.62 -37.49 -6.07
N VAL A 85 -37.76 -38.43 -5.67
CA VAL A 85 -37.99 -39.87 -5.82
C VAL A 85 -39.04 -40.34 -4.80
N ASP A 86 -40.06 -41.06 -5.25
CA ASP A 86 -40.97 -41.76 -4.35
C ASP A 86 -40.30 -43.01 -3.77
N THR A 87 -39.64 -42.85 -2.62
CA THR A 87 -38.92 -43.93 -1.91
C THR A 87 -39.78 -45.15 -1.58
N ARG A 88 -41.12 -45.06 -1.62
CA ARG A 88 -41.98 -46.24 -1.46
C ARG A 88 -41.83 -47.22 -2.63
N HIS A 89 -41.45 -46.78 -3.82
CA HIS A 89 -41.35 -47.62 -5.03
C HIS A 89 -39.93 -48.12 -5.34
N TYR A 90 -38.90 -47.65 -4.63
CA TYR A 90 -37.49 -47.92 -4.94
C TYR A 90 -36.74 -48.57 -3.77
N VAL A 91 -35.63 -49.25 -4.09
CA VAL A 91 -34.62 -49.77 -3.15
C VAL A 91 -33.24 -49.28 -3.56
N TRP A 92 -32.41 -48.96 -2.57
CA TRP A 92 -31.05 -48.45 -2.74
C TRP A 92 -30.16 -49.00 -1.62
N ASN A 93 -28.85 -48.95 -1.79
CA ASN A 93 -27.91 -49.37 -0.75
C ASN A 93 -27.33 -48.15 -0.02
N GLU A 94 -27.79 -47.91 1.21
CA GLU A 94 -27.36 -46.77 2.03
C GLU A 94 -25.87 -46.80 2.42
N ALA A 95 -25.22 -47.97 2.36
CA ALA A 95 -23.81 -48.12 2.64
C ALA A 95 -22.89 -47.86 1.42
N VAL A 96 -23.44 -47.58 0.23
CA VAL A 96 -22.67 -47.36 -1.00
C VAL A 96 -22.65 -45.87 -1.36
N SER A 97 -21.61 -45.18 -0.90
CA SER A 97 -21.23 -43.85 -1.37
C SER A 97 -20.23 -43.95 -2.52
N ASN A 98 -20.63 -43.62 -3.75
CA ASN A 98 -19.66 -43.39 -4.84
C ASN A 98 -19.00 -42.01 -4.71
N TYR A 99 -17.88 -41.82 -5.40
CA TYR A 99 -17.05 -40.61 -5.30
C TYR A 99 -17.83 -39.33 -5.62
N HIS A 100 -18.73 -39.40 -6.60
CA HIS A 100 -19.50 -38.24 -7.06
C HIS A 100 -20.72 -37.90 -6.19
N GLY A 101 -21.11 -38.78 -5.25
CA GLY A 101 -22.18 -38.56 -4.26
C GLY A 101 -23.57 -39.01 -4.71
N TYR A 102 -23.70 -39.70 -5.84
CA TYR A 102 -24.98 -40.19 -6.34
C TYR A 102 -25.52 -41.35 -5.49
N THR A 103 -26.81 -41.35 -5.20
CA THR A 103 -27.53 -42.55 -4.75
C THR A 103 -28.14 -43.23 -5.98
N VAL A 104 -27.82 -44.51 -6.18
CA VAL A 104 -28.40 -45.32 -7.27
C VAL A 104 -29.57 -46.11 -6.70
N MET A 105 -30.75 -45.92 -7.29
CA MET A 105 -32.02 -46.44 -6.77
C MET A 105 -32.71 -47.29 -7.84
N HIS A 106 -33.02 -48.54 -7.51
CA HIS A 106 -33.67 -49.51 -8.40
C HIS A 106 -35.15 -49.66 -8.04
N ARG A 107 -36.04 -49.75 -9.02
CA ARG A 107 -37.48 -49.95 -8.80
C ARG A 107 -37.73 -51.31 -8.15
N LYS A 108 -38.66 -51.39 -7.19
CA LYS A 108 -39.02 -52.64 -6.50
C LYS A 108 -39.59 -53.65 -7.50
N ARG A 109 -39.08 -54.89 -7.43
CA ARG A 109 -39.53 -56.02 -8.25
C ARG A 109 -41.05 -56.21 -8.09
N GLY A 110 -41.77 -56.22 -9.21
CA GLY A 110 -43.23 -56.36 -9.26
C GLY A 110 -44.00 -55.05 -9.51
N LEU A 111 -43.35 -53.88 -9.47
CA LEU A 111 -43.97 -52.61 -9.89
C LEU A 111 -43.81 -52.37 -11.40
N GLY A 112 -44.85 -51.83 -12.04
CA GLY A 112 -44.90 -51.50 -13.46
C GLY A 112 -44.18 -50.18 -13.80
N SER A 113 -44.25 -49.79 -15.08
CA SER A 113 -43.68 -48.53 -15.59
C SER A 113 -44.43 -47.28 -15.10
N ASP A 114 -45.65 -47.45 -14.62
CA ASP A 114 -46.48 -46.45 -13.93
C ASP A 114 -45.86 -45.95 -12.62
N ALA A 115 -45.08 -46.80 -11.94
CA ALA A 115 -44.36 -46.45 -10.71
C ALA A 115 -43.03 -45.70 -10.96
N GLY A 116 -42.69 -45.40 -12.23
CA GLY A 116 -41.47 -44.70 -12.64
C GLY A 116 -40.45 -45.58 -13.39
N PRO A 117 -39.29 -45.03 -13.80
CA PRO A 117 -38.25 -45.77 -14.50
C PRO A 117 -37.64 -46.88 -13.64
N GLU A 118 -36.97 -47.85 -14.27
CA GLU A 118 -36.34 -48.96 -13.53
C GLU A 118 -35.17 -48.49 -12.64
N LEU A 119 -34.48 -47.42 -13.05
CA LEU A 119 -33.30 -46.87 -12.40
C LEU A 119 -33.45 -45.35 -12.22
N HIS A 120 -33.11 -44.85 -11.03
CA HIS A 120 -32.86 -43.44 -10.76
C HIS A 120 -31.43 -43.23 -10.26
N TYR A 121 -30.82 -42.14 -10.71
CA TYR A 121 -29.72 -41.48 -10.01
C TYR A 121 -30.31 -40.31 -9.22
N ALA A 122 -29.94 -40.17 -7.96
CA ALA A 122 -30.45 -39.13 -7.10
C ALA A 122 -29.37 -38.50 -6.22
N PHE A 123 -29.53 -37.23 -5.88
CA PHE A 123 -28.78 -36.58 -4.79
C PHE A 123 -29.66 -36.40 -3.56
N LYS A 124 -29.04 -36.49 -2.38
CA LYS A 124 -29.70 -36.25 -1.10
C LYS A 124 -29.60 -34.76 -0.75
N ASP A 125 -30.73 -34.15 -0.42
CA ASP A 125 -30.83 -32.74 0.00
C ASP A 125 -30.61 -32.55 1.52
N ASP A 126 -30.65 -31.30 1.99
CA ASP A 126 -30.49 -30.95 3.42
C ASP A 126 -31.54 -31.62 4.33
N ASN A 127 -32.74 -31.90 3.79
CA ASN A 127 -33.85 -32.53 4.51
C ASN A 127 -33.75 -34.06 4.52
N GLY A 128 -32.77 -34.62 3.80
CA GLY A 128 -32.58 -36.05 3.62
C GLY A 128 -33.46 -36.69 2.54
N ALA A 129 -34.16 -35.88 1.73
CA ALA A 129 -34.96 -36.34 0.61
C ALA A 129 -34.09 -36.55 -0.64
N PHE A 130 -34.52 -37.46 -1.54
CA PHE A 130 -33.81 -37.79 -2.76
C PHE A 130 -34.38 -37.04 -3.96
N VAL A 131 -33.56 -36.20 -4.59
CA VAL A 131 -33.88 -35.45 -5.80
C VAL A 131 -33.31 -36.19 -7.01
N VAL A 132 -34.16 -36.46 -8.01
CA VAL A 132 -33.76 -37.08 -9.28
C VAL A 132 -32.78 -36.15 -10.01
N VAL A 133 -31.67 -36.72 -10.49
CA VAL A 133 -30.67 -36.00 -11.29
C VAL A 133 -30.15 -36.88 -12.41
N GLU A 134 -29.68 -36.25 -13.48
CA GLU A 134 -28.93 -36.95 -14.53
C GLU A 134 -27.46 -37.13 -14.09
N PRO A 135 -26.88 -38.32 -14.26
CA PRO A 135 -25.45 -38.53 -14.06
C PRO A 135 -24.64 -37.77 -15.12
N SER A 136 -23.48 -37.21 -14.75
CA SER A 136 -22.49 -36.84 -15.77
C SER A 136 -21.94 -38.09 -16.46
N THR A 137 -21.37 -37.96 -17.65
CA THR A 137 -20.81 -39.12 -18.40
C THR A 137 -19.49 -39.65 -17.82
N SER A 138 -18.98 -39.04 -16.75
CA SER A 138 -17.81 -39.48 -16.00
C SER A 138 -18.11 -40.73 -15.15
N ARG A 139 -17.08 -41.45 -14.73
CA ARG A 139 -17.22 -42.62 -13.85
C ARG A 139 -17.54 -42.17 -12.42
N ILE A 140 -18.78 -42.38 -11.97
CA ILE A 140 -19.27 -41.94 -10.66
C ILE A 140 -18.43 -42.43 -9.44
N ASP A 141 -17.71 -43.54 -9.60
CA ASP A 141 -16.87 -44.17 -8.56
C ASP A 141 -15.42 -43.67 -8.50
N GLN A 142 -15.00 -42.78 -9.40
CA GLN A 142 -13.63 -42.25 -9.49
C GLN A 142 -13.66 -40.71 -9.49
N PRO A 143 -12.57 -39.99 -9.16
CA PRO A 143 -12.52 -38.54 -9.35
C PRO A 143 -12.67 -38.15 -10.82
N ALA A 144 -13.31 -37.02 -11.09
CA ALA A 144 -13.34 -36.45 -12.44
C ALA A 144 -11.96 -35.93 -12.87
N ASP A 145 -11.65 -36.12 -14.16
CA ASP A 145 -10.36 -35.73 -14.76
C ASP A 145 -10.10 -34.22 -14.70
N LEU A 146 -11.17 -33.41 -14.68
CA LEU A 146 -11.13 -31.95 -14.51
C LEU A 146 -11.80 -31.55 -13.20
N LEU A 147 -11.13 -30.71 -12.42
CA LEU A 147 -11.54 -30.28 -11.07
C LEU A 147 -11.85 -31.47 -10.12
N PRO A 148 -10.89 -32.36 -9.83
CA PRO A 148 -11.11 -33.54 -8.97
C PRO A 148 -11.58 -33.18 -7.55
N GLY A 149 -11.23 -31.99 -7.03
CA GLY A 149 -11.74 -31.45 -5.75
C GLY A 149 -13.25 -31.07 -5.74
N TRP A 150 -13.95 -31.23 -6.85
CA TRP A 150 -15.39 -30.99 -7.00
C TRP A 150 -16.10 -32.28 -7.41
N THR A 151 -16.90 -32.85 -6.50
CA THR A 151 -17.84 -33.94 -6.83
C THR A 151 -19.09 -33.39 -7.52
N ASP A 152 -19.89 -34.25 -8.14
CA ASP A 152 -21.11 -33.81 -8.83
C ASP A 152 -22.17 -33.32 -7.84
N HIS A 153 -22.26 -33.95 -6.65
CA HIS A 153 -23.10 -33.45 -5.56
C HIS A 153 -22.74 -32.01 -5.15
N HIS A 154 -21.46 -31.63 -5.08
CA HIS A 154 -21.08 -30.25 -4.74
C HIS A 154 -21.47 -29.23 -5.84
N LEU A 155 -21.44 -29.64 -7.12
CA LEU A 155 -21.84 -28.78 -8.25
C LEU A 155 -23.36 -28.63 -8.33
N TRP A 156 -24.09 -29.71 -8.07
CA TRP A 156 -25.55 -29.70 -7.93
C TRP A 156 -26.01 -28.89 -6.72
N ASP A 157 -25.38 -29.11 -5.56
CA ASP A 157 -25.79 -28.47 -4.32
C ASP A 157 -25.67 -26.95 -4.41
N LEU A 158 -24.51 -26.46 -4.87
CA LEU A 158 -24.16 -25.05 -4.90
C LEU A 158 -24.76 -24.29 -6.09
N TYR A 159 -24.74 -24.89 -7.29
CA TYR A 159 -25.11 -24.22 -8.55
C TYR A 159 -26.36 -24.80 -9.23
N GLY A 160 -26.88 -25.96 -8.79
CA GLY A 160 -28.05 -26.61 -9.36
C GLY A 160 -27.79 -27.48 -10.60
N LEU A 161 -26.53 -27.71 -10.96
CA LEU A 161 -26.14 -28.39 -12.19
C LEU A 161 -26.19 -29.91 -12.07
N HIS A 162 -26.57 -30.60 -13.14
CA HIS A 162 -26.49 -32.05 -13.29
C HIS A 162 -26.27 -32.44 -14.76
N GLY A 163 -26.09 -33.73 -15.06
CA GLY A 163 -25.96 -34.23 -16.43
C GLY A 163 -24.86 -33.52 -17.24
N ALA A 164 -25.23 -33.00 -18.42
CA ALA A 164 -24.30 -32.34 -19.34
C ALA A 164 -23.74 -31.00 -18.80
N ASP A 165 -24.49 -30.26 -17.98
CA ASP A 165 -24.07 -28.95 -17.46
C ASP A 165 -22.85 -29.05 -16.55
N ILE A 166 -22.69 -30.17 -15.84
CA ILE A 166 -21.49 -30.45 -15.04
C ILE A 166 -20.23 -30.59 -15.92
N ILE A 167 -20.38 -31.16 -17.12
CA ILE A 167 -19.28 -31.35 -18.08
C ILE A 167 -18.89 -30.00 -18.70
N LEU A 168 -19.89 -29.21 -19.12
CA LEU A 168 -19.69 -27.83 -19.59
C LEU A 168 -19.05 -26.96 -18.52
N PHE A 169 -19.52 -27.06 -17.27
CA PHE A 169 -18.95 -26.35 -16.13
C PHE A 169 -17.47 -26.69 -15.96
N ARG A 170 -17.12 -27.98 -15.85
CA ARG A 170 -15.73 -28.43 -15.64
C ARG A 170 -14.80 -27.98 -16.75
N THR A 171 -15.24 -28.08 -17.99
CA THR A 171 -14.45 -27.76 -19.18
C THR A 171 -14.12 -26.25 -19.25
N GLU A 172 -15.13 -25.40 -19.04
CA GLU A 172 -14.93 -23.93 -19.01
C GLU A 172 -14.18 -23.48 -17.75
N ALA A 173 -14.48 -24.09 -16.60
CA ALA A 173 -13.82 -23.84 -15.32
C ALA A 173 -12.32 -24.14 -15.34
N ASP A 174 -11.92 -25.24 -16.00
CA ASP A 174 -10.51 -25.52 -16.24
C ASP A 174 -9.90 -24.48 -17.19
N ARG A 175 -10.53 -24.23 -18.34
CA ARG A 175 -10.03 -23.29 -19.35
C ARG A 175 -9.78 -21.88 -18.81
N ILE A 176 -10.63 -21.37 -17.90
CA ILE A 176 -10.51 -20.00 -17.34
C ILE A 176 -9.92 -19.95 -15.92
N GLY A 177 -9.71 -21.10 -15.27
CA GLY A 177 -9.18 -21.22 -13.91
C GLY A 177 -10.07 -20.62 -12.80
N LYS A 178 -11.35 -20.37 -13.11
CA LYS A 178 -12.34 -19.68 -12.24
C LYS A 178 -13.75 -20.20 -12.56
N ARG A 179 -14.75 -19.85 -11.74
CA ARG A 179 -16.15 -20.20 -12.01
C ARG A 179 -16.64 -19.59 -13.34
N PRO A 180 -17.29 -20.37 -14.23
CA PRO A 180 -17.97 -19.84 -15.40
C PRO A 180 -19.04 -18.79 -15.04
N LEU A 181 -19.14 -17.70 -15.80
CA LEU A 181 -20.06 -16.59 -15.50
C LEU A 181 -21.55 -16.98 -15.56
N TRP A 182 -21.89 -18.03 -16.29
CA TRP A 182 -23.25 -18.55 -16.39
C TRP A 182 -23.65 -19.42 -15.17
N ALA A 183 -22.67 -19.98 -14.45
CA ALA A 183 -22.92 -20.81 -13.28
C ALA A 183 -23.21 -19.90 -12.06
N ARG A 184 -24.51 -19.76 -11.75
CA ARG A 184 -25.02 -18.95 -10.64
C ARG A 184 -25.18 -19.80 -9.39
N ILE A 185 -24.88 -19.22 -8.23
CA ILE A 185 -25.12 -19.85 -6.94
C ILE A 185 -26.61 -19.81 -6.64
N ARG A 186 -27.20 -20.95 -6.27
CA ARG A 186 -28.61 -21.06 -5.85
C ARG A 186 -28.87 -20.10 -4.69
N GLU A 187 -30.03 -19.43 -4.67
CA GLU A 187 -30.34 -18.39 -3.68
C GLU A 187 -30.22 -18.91 -2.23
N GLN A 188 -30.66 -20.15 -1.99
CA GLN A 188 -30.57 -20.85 -0.71
C GLN A 188 -29.11 -21.06 -0.23
N ARG A 189 -28.15 -21.04 -1.16
CA ARG A 189 -26.71 -21.26 -0.96
C ARG A 189 -25.89 -19.97 -1.00
N GLN A 190 -26.51 -18.79 -1.09
CA GLN A 190 -25.81 -17.49 -0.95
C GLN A 190 -25.43 -17.16 0.50
N GLN A 191 -25.64 -18.09 1.44
CA GLN A 191 -25.24 -17.97 2.84
C GLN A 191 -23.73 -18.20 3.00
N LYS A 192 -23.08 -17.42 3.88
CA LYS A 192 -21.62 -17.39 4.09
C LYS A 192 -20.94 -18.77 4.06
N ARG A 193 -21.49 -19.77 4.76
CA ARG A 193 -20.90 -21.12 4.85
C ARG A 193 -20.60 -21.72 3.47
N TYR A 194 -21.58 -21.72 2.56
CA TYR A 194 -21.43 -22.34 1.25
C TYR A 194 -20.49 -21.54 0.34
N LEU A 195 -20.45 -20.20 0.50
CA LEU A 195 -19.49 -19.33 -0.18
C LEU A 195 -18.05 -19.54 0.32
N ASP A 196 -17.86 -19.73 1.64
CA ASP A 196 -16.56 -20.07 2.23
C ASP A 196 -16.09 -21.47 1.79
N GLU A 197 -17.01 -22.42 1.57
CA GLU A 197 -16.71 -23.75 1.03
C GLU A 197 -16.41 -23.73 -0.48
N GLU A 198 -17.14 -22.93 -1.27
CA GLU A 198 -16.85 -22.63 -2.69
C GLU A 198 -15.44 -22.06 -2.85
N LEU A 199 -15.14 -20.98 -2.13
CA LEU A 199 -13.88 -20.24 -2.26
C LEU A 199 -12.67 -21.13 -1.93
N ARG A 200 -12.77 -21.98 -0.90
CA ARG A 200 -11.72 -22.93 -0.54
C ARG A 200 -11.45 -23.98 -1.64
N ARG A 201 -12.48 -24.44 -2.36
CA ARG A 201 -12.29 -25.37 -3.48
C ARG A 201 -11.62 -24.70 -4.69
N TRP A 202 -11.97 -23.46 -4.99
CA TRP A 202 -11.30 -22.67 -6.04
C TRP A 202 -9.85 -22.32 -5.67
N GLN A 203 -9.55 -22.00 -4.41
CA GLN A 203 -8.19 -21.78 -3.92
C GLN A 203 -7.33 -23.04 -4.05
N ASN A 204 -7.84 -24.20 -3.64
CA ASN A 204 -7.15 -25.48 -3.81
C ASN A 204 -6.87 -25.80 -5.29
N TRP A 205 -7.86 -25.59 -6.17
CA TRP A 205 -7.71 -25.81 -7.62
C TRP A 205 -6.69 -24.87 -8.27
N GLY A 206 -6.58 -23.61 -7.81
CA GLY A 206 -5.54 -22.69 -8.23
C GLY A 206 -4.13 -23.21 -7.89
N LEU A 207 -3.92 -23.65 -6.64
CA LEU A 207 -2.64 -24.22 -6.19
C LEU A 207 -2.29 -25.54 -6.89
N GLU A 208 -3.28 -26.37 -7.20
CA GLU A 208 -3.11 -27.63 -7.94
C GLU A 208 -2.70 -27.38 -9.40
N ARG A 209 -3.34 -26.41 -10.06
CA ARG A 209 -2.96 -25.90 -11.39
C ARG A 209 -1.55 -25.30 -11.40
N GLU A 210 -1.20 -24.47 -10.42
CA GLU A 210 0.12 -23.84 -10.33
C GLU A 210 1.23 -24.89 -10.18
N ARG A 211 1.00 -25.96 -9.41
CA ARG A 211 1.90 -27.12 -9.30
C ARG A 211 2.02 -27.89 -10.61
N SER A 212 0.90 -28.20 -11.28
CA SER A 212 0.90 -28.86 -12.58
C SER A 212 1.61 -28.05 -13.67
N ASN A 213 1.61 -26.73 -13.55
CA ASN A 213 2.29 -25.80 -14.46
C ASN A 213 3.78 -25.55 -14.13
N HIS A 214 4.36 -26.20 -13.11
CA HIS A 214 5.79 -26.14 -12.79
C HIS A 214 6.46 -27.51 -12.97
N PRO A 215 6.98 -27.83 -14.16
CA PRO A 215 7.84 -29.00 -14.34
C PRO A 215 9.19 -28.80 -13.64
N GLN A 216 9.58 -29.79 -12.83
CA GLN A 216 10.94 -29.99 -12.29
C GLN A 216 11.51 -28.89 -11.37
N ASP A 217 11.36 -29.07 -10.05
CA ASP A 217 12.46 -28.80 -9.10
C ASP A 217 12.37 -29.68 -7.84
N LEU A 218 12.23 -31.00 -8.06
CA LEU A 218 11.95 -31.99 -7.00
C LEU A 218 12.87 -33.23 -7.07
N GLN A 219 14.16 -32.96 -7.28
CA GLN A 219 15.25 -33.95 -7.18
C GLN A 219 16.49 -33.35 -6.48
N ASN A 220 16.39 -33.05 -5.19
CA ASN A 220 17.58 -32.82 -4.32
C ASN A 220 17.27 -32.91 -2.80
N THR A 221 16.65 -34.01 -2.36
CA THR A 221 16.44 -34.30 -0.92
C THR A 221 16.66 -35.79 -0.59
N THR A 222 17.84 -36.30 -0.95
CA THR A 222 18.39 -37.58 -0.45
C THR A 222 19.83 -37.38 0.00
N GLY A 223 20.04 -37.12 1.30
CA GLY A 223 21.37 -36.75 1.82
C GLY A 223 21.45 -36.58 3.35
N SER A 224 21.43 -37.71 4.06
CA SER A 224 22.08 -37.92 5.37
C SER A 224 21.75 -36.99 6.56
N GLU A 225 21.01 -37.54 7.54
CA GLU A 225 21.28 -37.23 8.96
C GLU A 225 22.70 -37.67 9.35
N PRO A 226 23.22 -37.14 10.46
CA PRO A 226 23.68 -38.06 11.49
C PRO A 226 23.07 -37.74 12.86
N ALA A 227 22.41 -38.75 13.45
CA ALA A 227 21.89 -38.67 14.81
C ALA A 227 23.03 -38.62 15.86
N ARG A 228 22.73 -38.00 17.00
CA ARG A 228 23.31 -38.38 18.30
C ARG A 228 22.37 -38.00 19.43
N ASP A 229 21.96 -39.00 20.20
CA ASP A 229 21.16 -38.83 21.40
C ASP A 229 21.90 -38.04 22.49
N HIS A 230 21.14 -37.36 23.34
CA HIS A 230 21.09 -37.73 24.76
C HIS A 230 19.77 -37.21 25.36
N ALA A 231 19.00 -38.10 25.99
CA ALA A 231 17.75 -37.77 26.65
C ALA A 231 17.96 -37.51 28.15
N ILE A 232 17.29 -36.48 28.69
CA ILE A 232 16.89 -36.40 30.09
C ILE A 232 15.41 -35.98 30.14
N THR A 233 14.64 -36.64 30.99
CA THR A 233 13.19 -36.46 31.21
C THR A 233 12.85 -35.13 31.90
N PRO A 234 11.57 -34.66 31.85
CA PRO A 234 11.22 -33.33 32.31
C PRO A 234 11.02 -33.25 33.83
N GLN A 235 11.18 -32.05 34.37
CA GLN A 235 10.51 -31.65 35.61
C GLN A 235 9.61 -30.45 35.33
N SER A 236 8.36 -30.57 35.77
CA SER A 236 7.38 -29.48 35.77
C SER A 236 7.46 -28.74 37.09
N ASP A 237 7.48 -27.40 37.05
CA ASP A 237 7.06 -26.58 38.18
C ASP A 237 6.31 -25.34 37.70
N THR A 238 5.22 -25.03 38.40
CA THR A 238 4.35 -23.85 38.21
C THR A 238 3.44 -23.76 39.45
N PRO A 239 2.91 -22.58 39.85
CA PRO A 239 3.13 -21.23 39.33
C PRO A 239 3.57 -20.24 40.43
N THR A 240 3.67 -18.93 40.10
CA THR A 240 3.01 -17.82 40.82
C THR A 240 3.18 -16.51 40.05
N SER A 241 2.17 -15.65 40.08
CA SER A 241 2.13 -14.36 39.37
C SER A 241 2.78 -13.22 40.15
N LEU A 242 3.25 -12.18 39.43
CA LEU A 242 3.13 -10.73 39.71
C LEU A 242 3.96 -10.01 38.61
N THR A 243 3.35 -9.48 37.54
CA THR A 243 2.71 -8.15 37.48
C THR A 243 3.66 -7.00 37.81
N HIS A 244 4.30 -6.41 36.79
CA HIS A 244 4.32 -4.96 36.49
C HIS A 244 5.34 -4.63 35.38
N SER A 245 4.87 -4.20 34.21
CA SER A 245 5.71 -3.61 33.16
C SER A 245 5.59 -2.07 33.21
N PRO A 246 6.70 -1.31 33.25
CA PRO A 246 6.68 0.13 32.99
C PRO A 246 6.55 0.41 31.48
N PRO A 247 6.03 1.57 31.05
CA PRO A 247 6.01 1.96 29.65
C PRO A 247 7.40 2.42 29.18
N PRO A 248 7.77 2.21 27.89
CA PRO A 248 8.96 2.82 27.32
C PRO A 248 8.74 4.33 27.15
N HIS A 249 9.42 5.13 27.96
CA HIS A 249 9.50 6.58 27.73
C HIS A 249 10.47 6.87 26.58
N THR A 250 9.99 7.52 25.52
CA THR A 250 10.84 8.30 24.64
C THR A 250 11.29 9.55 25.40
N THR A 251 12.60 9.74 25.56
CA THR A 251 13.18 10.98 26.08
C THR A 251 14.56 11.15 25.46
N ASP A 252 14.69 12.17 24.62
CA ASP A 252 15.90 12.49 23.87
C ASP A 252 16.67 13.58 24.61
N VAL A 253 17.77 13.21 25.29
CA VAL A 253 18.65 14.12 26.03
C VAL A 253 20.09 13.69 25.85
N SER A 254 20.87 14.44 25.08
CA SER A 254 22.30 14.20 24.91
C SER A 254 23.07 14.59 26.18
N THR A 255 23.57 13.60 26.91
CA THR A 255 24.67 13.78 27.89
C THR A 255 25.79 12.81 27.54
N VAL A 256 27.05 13.25 27.67
CA VAL A 256 28.19 12.45 27.23
C VAL A 256 28.46 11.31 28.22
N THR A 257 28.00 10.12 27.86
CA THR A 257 28.43 8.83 28.40
C THR A 257 29.06 8.00 27.27
N ASP A 258 29.81 6.94 27.61
CA ASP A 258 30.30 5.98 26.60
C ASP A 258 29.10 5.23 26.01
N ASP A 259 28.58 5.73 24.89
CA ASP A 259 27.46 5.14 24.16
C ASP A 259 27.85 3.77 23.60
N ILE A 260 27.54 2.72 24.35
CA ILE A 260 27.47 1.35 23.85
C ILE A 260 26.44 1.35 22.70
N PRO A 261 26.84 1.14 21.43
CA PRO A 261 25.91 1.20 20.31
C PRO A 261 24.73 0.24 20.52
N PRO A 262 23.50 0.65 20.16
CA PRO A 262 22.34 -0.19 20.35
C PRO A 262 22.48 -1.52 19.62
N TYR A 263 21.79 -2.54 20.10
CA TYR A 263 21.66 -3.81 19.41
C TYR A 263 21.22 -3.60 17.95
N GLY A 264 21.71 -4.44 17.04
CA GLY A 264 21.54 -4.29 15.59
C GLY A 264 22.39 -3.20 14.91
N HIS A 265 23.13 -2.36 15.64
CA HIS A 265 23.98 -1.33 15.03
C HIS A 265 25.06 -1.92 14.08
N GLN A 266 25.40 -1.19 13.02
CA GLN A 266 26.31 -1.64 11.95
C GLN A 266 27.76 -1.88 12.42
N SER A 267 28.14 -1.42 13.61
CA SER A 267 29.38 -1.86 14.28
C SER A 267 29.38 -3.35 14.57
N TYR A 268 28.23 -3.89 15.01
CA TYR A 268 28.10 -5.23 15.59
C TYR A 268 27.43 -6.26 14.68
N TYR A 269 26.60 -5.82 13.74
CA TYR A 269 25.83 -6.69 12.85
C TYR A 269 26.16 -6.47 11.37
N THR A 270 25.85 -7.49 10.57
CA THR A 270 25.86 -7.48 9.11
C THR A 270 24.56 -8.10 8.59
N TRP A 271 24.02 -7.52 7.51
CA TRP A 271 22.76 -7.91 6.87
C TRP A 271 22.82 -7.55 5.38
N ASP A 272 21.89 -8.08 4.59
CA ASP A 272 21.65 -7.66 3.21
C ASP A 272 20.26 -7.02 3.11
N HIS A 273 20.20 -5.76 2.66
CA HIS A 273 18.94 -5.04 2.46
C HIS A 273 18.05 -5.65 1.36
N ALA A 274 18.62 -6.43 0.44
CA ALA A 274 17.87 -7.10 -0.61
C ALA A 274 17.24 -8.44 -0.17
N GLN A 275 17.70 -9.02 0.94
CA GLN A 275 17.25 -10.33 1.43
C GLN A 275 16.26 -10.19 2.60
N THR A 276 14.97 -10.14 2.25
CA THR A 276 13.87 -10.34 3.20
C THR A 276 13.26 -11.73 3.02
N ASN A 277 12.88 -12.40 4.11
CA ASN A 277 12.04 -13.60 4.02
C ASN A 277 10.60 -13.27 3.58
N TYR A 278 9.76 -14.29 3.34
CA TYR A 278 8.36 -14.13 2.89
C TYR A 278 7.54 -13.16 3.76
N HIS A 279 7.77 -13.12 5.06
CA HIS A 279 7.05 -12.25 6.00
C HIS A 279 7.64 -10.83 6.10
N GLY A 280 8.73 -10.55 5.39
CA GLY A 280 9.37 -9.24 5.29
C GLY A 280 10.49 -8.97 6.30
N TYR A 281 10.88 -9.97 7.10
CA TYR A 281 12.00 -9.81 8.03
C TYR A 281 13.33 -9.81 7.28
N VAL A 282 14.19 -8.82 7.56
CA VAL A 282 15.62 -8.81 7.25
C VAL A 282 16.35 -9.54 8.38
N GLU A 283 17.20 -10.52 8.06
CA GLU A 283 18.05 -11.19 9.06
C GLU A 283 19.34 -10.39 9.29
N MET A 284 19.69 -10.17 10.55
CA MET A 284 20.88 -9.44 10.98
C MET A 284 21.78 -10.39 11.77
N GLN A 285 22.93 -10.75 11.20
CA GLN A 285 23.87 -11.69 11.82
C GLN A 285 24.97 -10.92 12.58
N ARG A 286 25.27 -11.34 13.81
CA ARG A 286 26.33 -10.74 14.63
C ARG A 286 27.71 -11.07 14.04
N LYS A 287 28.59 -10.08 13.94
CA LYS A 287 29.92 -10.25 13.34
C LYS A 287 30.79 -11.28 14.10
N PRO A 288 31.67 -12.02 13.40
CA PRO A 288 32.65 -12.89 14.04
C PRO A 288 33.51 -12.16 15.08
N GLY A 289 33.85 -12.86 16.18
CA GLY A 289 34.64 -12.31 17.29
C GLY A 289 33.83 -11.57 18.35
N LEU A 290 32.57 -11.19 18.10
CA LEU A 290 31.71 -10.57 19.11
C LEU A 290 30.95 -11.62 19.94
N ASN A 291 30.90 -11.39 21.25
CA ASN A 291 30.18 -12.21 22.24
C ASN A 291 28.78 -11.64 22.52
N ASP A 292 28.05 -12.26 23.46
CA ASP A 292 26.62 -11.99 23.67
C ASP A 292 26.32 -10.65 24.39
N THR A 293 27.33 -9.97 24.95
CA THR A 293 27.15 -8.59 25.46
C THR A 293 26.84 -7.59 24.34
N HIS A 294 27.13 -7.96 23.09
CA HIS A 294 26.83 -7.19 21.89
C HIS A 294 25.44 -7.51 21.28
N GLY A 295 24.61 -8.28 22.00
CA GLY A 295 23.29 -8.75 21.55
C GLY A 295 23.32 -10.19 21.02
N PRO A 296 22.15 -10.82 20.77
CA PRO A 296 22.05 -12.23 20.35
C PRO A 296 22.67 -12.48 18.96
N ARG A 297 23.10 -13.72 18.70
CA ARG A 297 23.86 -14.10 17.48
C ARG A 297 23.14 -13.77 16.17
N ILE A 298 21.81 -13.84 16.17
CA ILE A 298 20.92 -13.46 15.08
C ILE A 298 19.86 -12.52 15.65
N GLN A 299 19.54 -11.46 14.92
CA GLN A 299 18.38 -10.60 15.14
C GLN A 299 17.57 -10.51 13.84
N VAL A 300 16.34 -10.00 13.92
CA VAL A 300 15.56 -9.62 12.75
C VAL A 300 15.05 -8.19 12.87
N ALA A 301 14.87 -7.55 11.72
CA ALA A 301 14.30 -6.22 11.61
C ALA A 301 13.30 -6.14 10.47
N PHE A 302 12.37 -5.18 10.56
CA PHE A 302 11.59 -4.71 9.42
C PHE A 302 12.21 -3.44 8.84
N HIS A 303 12.24 -3.36 7.51
CA HIS A 303 12.71 -2.18 6.79
C HIS A 303 11.51 -1.33 6.35
N ASP A 304 11.30 -0.17 6.99
CA ASP A 304 10.13 0.68 6.70
C ASP A 304 10.28 1.53 5.41
N GLY A 305 11.47 1.49 4.79
CA GLY A 305 11.84 2.28 3.62
C GLY A 305 12.86 3.38 3.93
N VAL A 306 13.10 3.68 5.20
CA VAL A 306 14.08 4.67 5.67
C VAL A 306 15.04 4.06 6.70
N ALA A 307 14.55 3.19 7.59
CA ALA A 307 15.33 2.56 8.65
C ALA A 307 15.01 1.07 8.82
N LEU A 308 15.93 0.34 9.46
CA LEU A 308 15.66 -0.97 10.05
C LEU A 308 15.19 -0.76 11.49
N THR A 309 13.98 -1.25 11.81
CA THR A 309 13.52 -1.38 13.20
C THR A 309 13.59 -2.84 13.60
N ILE A 310 14.32 -3.13 14.68
CA ILE A 310 14.44 -4.48 15.25
C ILE A 310 13.11 -4.88 15.86
N VAL A 311 12.69 -6.13 15.64
CA VAL A 311 11.36 -6.62 16.04
C VAL A 311 11.42 -8.06 16.55
N SER A 312 10.46 -8.42 17.38
CA SER A 312 10.22 -9.81 17.80
C SER A 312 9.70 -10.66 16.63
N PRO A 313 10.40 -11.72 16.19
CA PRO A 313 9.93 -12.60 15.13
C PRO A 313 8.74 -13.46 15.57
N VAL A 314 7.75 -13.62 14.69
CA VAL A 314 6.70 -14.64 14.84
C VAL A 314 7.30 -16.04 14.66
N ARG A 315 7.00 -16.96 15.59
CA ARG A 315 7.45 -18.36 15.51
C ARG A 315 6.37 -19.26 14.91
N TYR A 316 6.21 -19.21 13.58
CA TYR A 316 5.33 -20.12 12.85
C TYR A 316 5.81 -21.57 12.97
N SER A 317 5.14 -22.37 13.79
CA SER A 317 5.35 -23.83 13.82
C SER A 317 4.74 -24.49 12.58
N ALA A 318 5.25 -25.64 12.17
CA ALA A 318 4.76 -26.38 10.99
C ALA A 318 3.26 -26.72 11.04
N ASN A 319 2.66 -26.78 12.23
CA ASN A 319 1.23 -27.03 12.43
C ASN A 319 0.36 -25.75 12.41
N ASN A 320 0.95 -24.56 12.54
CA ASN A 320 0.26 -23.28 12.46
C ASN A 320 0.09 -22.84 11.00
N ARG A 321 -1.07 -23.13 10.39
CA ARG A 321 -1.44 -22.52 9.11
C ARG A 321 -1.53 -20.99 9.26
N VAL A 322 -0.78 -20.26 8.44
CA VAL A 322 -0.78 -18.79 8.45
C VAL A 322 -2.17 -18.27 8.03
N LEU A 323 -2.90 -17.70 8.99
CA LEU A 323 -4.18 -17.03 8.73
C LEU A 323 -3.92 -15.68 8.03
N ARG A 324 -4.69 -15.40 6.97
CA ARG A 324 -4.46 -14.29 6.00
C ARG A 324 -3.04 -14.34 5.39
N PRO A 325 -2.67 -15.39 4.63
CA PRO A 325 -1.28 -15.59 4.18
C PRO A 325 -0.77 -14.49 3.25
N TYR A 326 -1.65 -13.81 2.50
CA TYR A 326 -1.28 -12.69 1.63
C TYR A 326 -0.88 -11.40 2.36
N TRP A 327 -1.19 -11.29 3.65
CA TRP A 327 -0.62 -10.26 4.51
C TRP A 327 0.71 -10.77 5.06
N ARG A 328 1.81 -10.07 4.80
CA ARG A 328 3.11 -10.34 5.44
C ARG A 328 3.16 -9.66 6.81
N ASP A 329 4.08 -10.09 7.67
CA ASP A 329 4.18 -9.54 9.04
C ASP A 329 4.59 -8.06 9.00
N ILE A 330 5.50 -7.70 8.10
CA ILE A 330 5.87 -6.31 7.82
C ILE A 330 4.68 -5.43 7.39
N ASP A 331 3.67 -5.98 6.70
CA ASP A 331 2.51 -5.21 6.26
C ASP A 331 1.51 -4.96 7.40
N ILE A 332 1.44 -5.87 8.39
CA ILE A 332 0.66 -5.70 9.62
C ILE A 332 1.38 -4.69 10.54
N TRP A 333 2.69 -4.85 10.73
CA TRP A 333 3.54 -3.92 11.49
C TRP A 333 3.58 -2.51 10.87
N ASN A 334 3.45 -2.39 9.54
CA ASN A 334 3.36 -1.10 8.85
C ASN A 334 2.04 -0.35 9.04
N LEU A 335 0.95 -1.01 9.43
CA LEU A 335 -0.30 -0.33 9.80
C LEU A 335 -0.44 -0.14 11.31
N TYR A 336 0.14 -1.02 12.12
CA TYR A 336 -0.19 -1.17 13.54
C TYR A 336 0.98 -1.20 14.53
N ARG A 337 2.23 -1.33 14.07
CA ARG A 337 3.44 -1.46 14.91
C ARG A 337 3.38 -2.57 15.98
N ILE A 338 2.56 -3.61 15.77
CA ILE A 338 2.55 -4.84 16.56
C ILE A 338 3.53 -5.88 15.97
N GLU A 339 4.07 -6.75 16.82
CA GLU A 339 5.12 -7.72 16.49
C GLU A 339 4.97 -9.03 17.29
N GLY A 340 5.79 -10.04 17.00
CA GLY A 340 5.79 -11.32 17.72
C GLY A 340 4.40 -11.98 17.80
N GLU A 341 4.08 -12.58 18.95
CA GLU A 341 2.81 -13.30 19.15
C GLU A 341 1.55 -12.41 19.03
N ASP A 342 1.67 -11.08 19.15
CA ASP A 342 0.53 -10.18 18.89
C ASP A 342 0.14 -10.15 17.40
N ILE A 343 1.06 -10.42 16.46
CA ILE A 343 0.70 -10.66 15.06
C ILE A 343 -0.10 -11.96 14.91
N VAL A 344 0.27 -13.03 15.64
CA VAL A 344 -0.46 -14.32 15.62
C VAL A 344 -1.87 -14.13 16.19
N ARG A 345 -1.98 -13.39 17.30
CA ARG A 345 -3.24 -13.00 17.93
C ARG A 345 -4.11 -12.17 16.99
N PHE A 346 -3.56 -11.10 16.40
CA PHE A 346 -4.25 -10.26 15.42
C PHE A 346 -4.79 -11.09 14.25
N ARG A 347 -3.94 -11.92 13.62
CA ARG A 347 -4.36 -12.81 12.52
C ARG A 347 -5.52 -13.74 12.91
N ARG A 348 -5.51 -14.27 14.15
CA ARG A 348 -6.58 -15.13 14.68
C ARG A 348 -7.88 -14.36 14.88
N GLU A 349 -7.83 -13.21 15.54
CA GLU A 349 -9.03 -12.38 15.79
C GLU A 349 -9.62 -11.83 14.48
N VAL A 350 -8.79 -11.45 13.50
CA VAL A 350 -9.25 -11.00 12.16
C VAL A 350 -9.80 -12.14 11.29
N ALA A 351 -9.33 -13.38 11.47
CA ALA A 351 -9.90 -14.55 10.78
C ALA A 351 -11.31 -14.90 11.31
N ILE A 352 -11.57 -14.67 12.60
CA ILE A 352 -12.88 -14.90 13.22
C ILE A 352 -13.84 -13.74 12.92
N ASN A 353 -13.41 -12.51 13.19
CA ASN A 353 -14.29 -11.33 13.22
C ASN A 353 -14.34 -10.56 11.88
N GLY A 354 -13.33 -10.71 11.02
CA GLY A 354 -13.21 -9.97 9.75
C GLY A 354 -12.93 -8.47 9.87
N VAL A 355 -12.72 -7.94 11.09
CA VAL A 355 -12.51 -6.51 11.38
C VAL A 355 -11.30 -6.29 12.29
N GLN A 356 -10.79 -5.06 12.34
CA GLN A 356 -9.68 -4.69 13.23
C GLN A 356 -10.03 -4.97 14.71
N PRO A 357 -9.15 -5.65 15.47
CA PRO A 357 -9.33 -5.82 16.91
C PRO A 357 -9.23 -4.52 17.70
N SER A 358 -10.07 -4.36 18.72
CA SER A 358 -10.19 -3.14 19.53
C SER A 358 -8.97 -2.79 20.38
N TRP A 359 -8.09 -3.76 20.66
CA TRP A 359 -6.83 -3.54 21.38
C TRP A 359 -5.72 -2.97 20.49
N VAL A 360 -5.86 -3.07 19.16
CA VAL A 360 -4.85 -2.60 18.21
C VAL A 360 -5.13 -1.15 17.80
N LYS A 361 -4.09 -0.30 17.88
CA LYS A 361 -4.12 1.09 17.40
C LYS A 361 -3.34 1.20 16.09
N LEU A 362 -3.76 2.11 15.23
CA LEU A 362 -2.98 2.48 14.04
C LEU A 362 -1.66 3.15 14.47
N ARG A 363 -0.60 2.98 13.66
CA ARG A 363 0.68 3.67 13.89
C ARG A 363 0.51 5.19 13.82
N GLU A 364 1.51 5.92 14.31
CA GLU A 364 1.59 7.35 14.02
C GLU A 364 1.91 7.59 12.54
N TYR A 365 1.24 8.59 11.96
CA TYR A 365 1.20 8.86 10.53
C TYR A 365 1.54 10.32 10.24
N THR A 366 2.31 10.58 9.17
CA THR A 366 2.69 11.95 8.80
C THR A 366 1.57 12.72 8.09
N SER A 367 0.55 11.99 7.62
CA SER A 367 -0.68 12.54 7.05
C SER A 367 -1.83 11.55 7.24
N LEU A 368 -3.02 12.07 7.53
CA LEU A 368 -4.25 11.27 7.59
C LEU A 368 -4.63 10.64 6.22
N ARG A 369 -4.09 11.17 5.11
CA ARG A 369 -4.18 10.51 3.79
C ARG A 369 -3.28 9.27 3.71
N GLU A 370 -2.07 9.31 4.27
CA GLU A 370 -1.16 8.16 4.36
C GLU A 370 -1.83 7.02 5.13
N GLN A 371 -2.42 7.36 6.29
CA GLN A 371 -3.19 6.45 7.16
C GLN A 371 -4.34 5.77 6.42
N TRP A 372 -5.16 6.52 5.68
CA TRP A 372 -6.27 5.92 4.93
C TRP A 372 -5.81 5.11 3.72
N ILE A 373 -4.72 5.48 3.04
CA ILE A 373 -4.18 4.69 1.93
C ILE A 373 -3.65 3.34 2.43
N ASP A 374 -2.87 3.33 3.52
CA ASP A 374 -2.35 2.09 4.12
C ASP A 374 -3.48 1.21 4.68
N TYR A 375 -4.51 1.82 5.29
CA TYR A 375 -5.70 1.08 5.73
C TYR A 375 -6.46 0.47 4.54
N LEU A 376 -6.76 1.26 3.50
CA LEU A 376 -7.42 0.78 2.28
C LEU A 376 -6.58 -0.30 1.57
N ARG A 377 -5.25 -0.19 1.62
CA ARG A 377 -4.31 -1.20 1.11
C ARG A 377 -4.49 -2.54 1.84
N LEU A 378 -4.42 -2.56 3.18
CA LEU A 378 -4.48 -3.82 3.94
C LEU A 378 -5.88 -4.45 3.91
N TRP A 379 -6.93 -3.63 4.08
CA TRP A 379 -8.29 -4.12 4.33
C TRP A 379 -9.16 -4.35 3.08
N THR A 380 -8.76 -3.89 1.89
CA THR A 380 -9.54 -4.19 0.66
C THR A 380 -9.09 -5.51 0.03
N ASN A 381 -9.97 -6.51 -0.01
CA ASN A 381 -9.70 -7.91 -0.40
C ASN A 381 -8.55 -8.59 0.40
N PRO A 382 -8.72 -8.84 1.71
CA PRO A 382 -7.71 -9.49 2.57
C PRO A 382 -7.36 -10.94 2.16
N ASP A 383 -8.17 -11.55 1.30
CA ASP A 383 -7.97 -12.90 0.75
C ASP A 383 -7.36 -12.87 -0.67
N SER A 384 -6.52 -11.88 -0.95
CA SER A 384 -5.80 -11.74 -2.23
C SER A 384 -4.42 -11.11 -2.03
N PRO A 385 -3.45 -11.34 -2.96
CA PRO A 385 -2.12 -10.73 -2.89
C PRO A 385 -2.16 -9.21 -2.67
N LEU A 386 -1.43 -8.76 -1.67
CA LEU A 386 -1.49 -7.38 -1.20
C LEU A 386 -0.84 -6.42 -2.22
N LYS A 387 -1.64 -5.51 -2.76
CA LYS A 387 -1.22 -4.52 -3.76
C LYS A 387 -0.12 -3.59 -3.21
N SER A 388 0.76 -3.08 -4.08
CA SER A 388 1.76 -2.07 -3.67
C SER A 388 1.08 -0.75 -3.26
N GLN A 389 1.78 0.11 -2.51
CA GLN A 389 1.21 1.40 -2.10
C GLN A 389 0.87 2.26 -3.34
N GLU A 390 1.74 2.24 -4.35
CA GLU A 390 1.56 2.91 -5.65
C GLU A 390 0.36 2.36 -6.44
N GLN A 391 0.15 1.04 -6.43
CA GLN A 391 -1.02 0.41 -7.07
C GLN A 391 -2.33 0.84 -6.40
N VAL A 392 -2.32 1.02 -5.07
CA VAL A 392 -3.49 1.52 -4.32
C VAL A 392 -3.70 3.01 -4.56
N MET A 393 -2.64 3.81 -4.62
CA MET A 393 -2.71 5.23 -5.01
C MET A 393 -3.28 5.39 -6.43
N ALA A 394 -2.76 4.64 -7.40
CA ALA A 394 -3.23 4.64 -8.79
C ALA A 394 -4.69 4.17 -8.93
N ARG A 395 -5.15 3.24 -8.09
CA ARG A 395 -6.57 2.84 -8.02
C ARG A 395 -7.48 4.01 -7.61
N PHE A 396 -7.05 4.83 -6.65
CA PHE A 396 -7.88 5.93 -6.13
C PHE A 396 -7.70 7.26 -6.87
N GLN A 397 -6.58 7.45 -7.59
CA GLN A 397 -6.27 8.67 -8.35
C GLN A 397 -7.42 9.16 -9.26
N PRO A 398 -8.14 8.31 -10.02
CA PRO A 398 -9.19 8.78 -10.94
C PRO A 398 -10.39 9.44 -10.25
N TYR A 399 -10.55 9.26 -8.94
CA TYR A 399 -11.74 9.67 -8.20
C TYR A 399 -11.62 11.02 -7.49
N ASN A 400 -10.39 11.54 -7.34
CA ASN A 400 -10.06 12.77 -6.61
C ASN A 400 -10.77 12.84 -5.24
N LEU A 401 -10.28 12.08 -4.25
CA LEU A 401 -10.91 11.97 -2.92
C LEU A 401 -10.18 12.80 -1.86
N SER A 402 -10.95 13.55 -1.06
CA SER A 402 -10.46 14.26 0.14
C SER A 402 -10.21 13.29 1.29
N ILE A 403 -9.50 13.74 2.34
CA ILE A 403 -9.29 12.95 3.56
C ILE A 403 -10.62 12.50 4.20
N GLU A 404 -11.64 13.35 4.21
CA GLU A 404 -12.98 13.01 4.72
C GLU A 404 -13.65 11.91 3.89
N GLN A 405 -13.50 11.97 2.57
CA GLN A 405 -14.05 10.98 1.64
C GLN A 405 -13.32 9.65 1.71
N LEU A 406 -11.99 9.66 1.88
CA LEU A 406 -11.20 8.46 2.17
C LEU A 406 -11.60 7.86 3.53
N GLY A 407 -11.76 8.68 4.57
CA GLY A 407 -12.24 8.23 5.89
C GLY A 407 -13.69 7.72 5.88
N ARG A 408 -14.54 8.22 4.97
CA ARG A 408 -15.86 7.64 4.69
C ARG A 408 -15.72 6.29 3.99
N LEU A 409 -14.88 6.20 2.95
CA LEU A 409 -14.67 4.98 2.17
C LEU A 409 -14.13 3.83 3.04
N VAL A 410 -13.20 4.12 3.95
CA VAL A 410 -12.70 3.21 4.99
C VAL A 410 -13.84 2.65 5.86
N LYS A 411 -14.82 3.47 6.24
CA LYS A 411 -16.00 3.05 7.03
C LYS A 411 -17.05 2.28 6.21
N GLU A 412 -16.95 2.27 4.88
CA GLU A 412 -17.83 1.51 3.99
C GLU A 412 -17.26 0.13 3.60
N ILE A 413 -16.08 -0.25 4.13
CA ILE A 413 -15.52 -1.62 4.00
C ILE A 413 -16.29 -2.57 4.93
N SER A 414 -16.72 -3.71 4.40
CA SER A 414 -17.36 -4.81 5.15
C SER A 414 -16.32 -5.82 5.68
N PRO A 415 -16.70 -6.75 6.59
CA PRO A 415 -15.76 -7.74 7.15
C PRO A 415 -15.15 -8.76 6.16
N SER A 416 -15.58 -8.77 4.90
CA SER A 416 -14.94 -9.52 3.80
C SER A 416 -13.91 -8.70 3.02
N GLY A 417 -13.70 -7.44 3.38
CA GLY A 417 -12.86 -6.48 2.66
C GLY A 417 -13.45 -5.97 1.33
N GLN A 418 -14.72 -6.26 1.06
CA GLN A 418 -15.47 -5.65 -0.05
C GLN A 418 -16.28 -4.44 0.45
N PHE A 419 -16.52 -3.45 -0.40
CA PHE A 419 -17.35 -2.30 -0.04
C PHE A 419 -18.83 -2.68 0.07
N ASN A 420 -19.52 -2.11 1.07
CA ASN A 420 -20.91 -2.45 1.39
C ASN A 420 -21.85 -2.33 0.17
N LYS A 421 -22.63 -3.40 -0.07
CA LYS A 421 -23.60 -3.56 -1.18
C LYS A 421 -22.99 -3.58 -2.59
N MET A 422 -21.71 -3.96 -2.73
CA MET A 422 -21.07 -4.24 -4.01
C MET A 422 -20.30 -5.56 -3.97
N ILE A 423 -19.93 -6.08 -5.15
CA ILE A 423 -19.21 -7.34 -5.30
C ILE A 423 -17.84 -7.05 -5.93
N GLY A 424 -16.78 -7.55 -5.31
CA GLY A 424 -15.41 -7.39 -5.80
C GLY A 424 -14.88 -5.95 -5.69
N ASP A 425 -14.06 -5.53 -6.67
CA ASP A 425 -13.23 -4.32 -6.58
C ASP A 425 -13.96 -3.00 -6.94
N GLU A 426 -15.29 -3.02 -7.03
CA GLU A 426 -16.13 -1.87 -7.43
C GLU A 426 -16.16 -0.72 -6.41
N MET A 427 -16.22 0.52 -6.91
CA MET A 427 -16.33 1.73 -6.09
C MET A 427 -17.79 2.13 -5.81
N PRO A 428 -18.10 2.67 -4.61
CA PRO A 428 -19.43 3.14 -4.25
C PRO A 428 -20.02 4.12 -5.27
N THR A 429 -21.35 4.09 -5.44
CA THR A 429 -22.05 4.99 -6.37
C THR A 429 -21.73 6.46 -6.09
N TRP A 430 -21.59 6.87 -4.82
CA TRP A 430 -21.22 8.25 -4.48
C TRP A 430 -19.78 8.61 -4.90
N VAL A 431 -18.85 7.65 -4.93
CA VAL A 431 -17.48 7.82 -5.43
C VAL A 431 -17.50 8.02 -6.95
N LYS A 432 -18.23 7.15 -7.68
CA LYS A 432 -18.47 7.29 -9.13
C LYS A 432 -19.13 8.64 -9.48
N SER A 433 -20.14 9.07 -8.71
CA SER A 433 -20.78 10.40 -8.86
C SER A 433 -19.90 11.57 -8.38
N HIS A 434 -18.90 11.34 -7.52
CA HIS A 434 -17.95 12.39 -7.14
C HIS A 434 -16.90 12.63 -8.22
N GLN A 435 -16.31 11.56 -8.76
CA GLN A 435 -15.39 11.59 -9.90
C GLN A 435 -15.92 12.50 -11.03
N ALA A 436 -17.14 12.25 -11.49
CA ALA A 436 -17.78 13.03 -12.56
C ALA A 436 -17.87 14.55 -12.27
N ARG A 437 -17.95 14.96 -10.99
CA ARG A 437 -17.93 16.37 -10.59
C ARG A 437 -16.50 16.95 -10.65
N THR A 438 -15.51 16.20 -10.15
CA THR A 438 -14.10 16.65 -10.09
C THR A 438 -13.41 16.78 -11.44
N LEU A 439 -13.92 16.12 -12.49
CA LEU A 439 -13.46 16.35 -13.88
C LEU A 439 -13.62 17.83 -14.31
N VAL A 440 -14.62 18.53 -13.76
CA VAL A 440 -14.87 19.96 -14.02
C VAL A 440 -14.02 20.82 -13.08
N VAL A 441 -12.72 20.91 -13.39
CA VAL A 441 -11.71 21.59 -12.54
C VAL A 441 -11.88 23.12 -12.42
N THR A 442 -12.91 23.71 -13.04
CA THR A 442 -13.27 25.13 -12.96
C THR A 442 -14.20 25.47 -11.79
N ARG A 443 -14.75 24.49 -11.08
CA ARG A 443 -15.59 24.72 -9.89
C ARG A 443 -14.71 24.97 -8.67
N PHE A 444 -14.68 26.20 -8.15
CA PHE A 444 -13.67 26.58 -7.15
C PHE A 444 -13.93 26.03 -5.73
N GLU A 445 -15.19 25.86 -5.35
CA GLU A 445 -15.60 25.34 -4.03
C GLU A 445 -15.07 23.93 -3.75
N GLN A 446 -14.97 23.07 -4.78
CA GLN A 446 -14.58 21.66 -4.63
C GLN A 446 -13.12 21.46 -4.16
N PHE A 447 -12.29 22.51 -4.22
CA PHE A 447 -10.92 22.48 -3.73
C PHE A 447 -10.82 22.75 -2.22
N GLY A 448 -11.86 23.31 -1.58
CA GLY A 448 -11.88 23.67 -0.15
C GLY A 448 -11.39 22.55 0.78
N PRO A 449 -11.92 21.31 0.68
CA PRO A 449 -11.51 20.16 1.50
C PRO A 449 -10.04 19.70 1.34
N TYR A 450 -9.26 20.33 0.47
CA TYR A 450 -7.86 20.03 0.21
C TYR A 450 -6.90 21.18 0.59
N LEU A 451 -7.42 22.39 0.88
CA LEU A 451 -6.56 23.57 1.08
C LEU A 451 -5.73 23.51 2.35
N THR A 452 -6.25 22.91 3.43
CA THR A 452 -5.48 22.62 4.65
C THR A 452 -4.45 21.54 4.35
N GLU A 453 -4.88 20.41 3.77
CA GLU A 453 -3.99 19.26 3.50
C GLU A 453 -2.78 19.63 2.64
N ILE A 454 -2.97 20.42 1.56
CA ILE A 454 -1.85 20.84 0.73
C ILE A 454 -0.95 21.87 1.43
N ARG A 455 -1.50 22.73 2.31
CA ARG A 455 -0.68 23.65 3.12
C ARG A 455 0.22 22.89 4.07
N ASP A 456 -0.31 21.88 4.74
CA ASP A 456 0.44 21.07 5.71
C ASP A 456 1.50 20.20 4.99
N GLU A 457 1.15 19.59 3.85
CA GLU A 457 2.11 18.88 3.00
C GLU A 457 3.23 19.81 2.51
N MET A 458 2.90 21.03 2.09
CA MET A 458 3.88 22.04 1.64
C MET A 458 4.85 22.46 2.75
N ILE A 459 4.35 22.76 3.94
CA ILE A 459 5.20 23.13 5.09
C ILE A 459 6.13 21.95 5.42
N ARG A 460 5.59 20.73 5.50
CA ARG A 460 6.40 19.52 5.73
C ARG A 460 7.48 19.34 4.67
N LEU A 461 7.14 19.42 3.38
CA LEU A 461 8.08 19.22 2.27
C LEU A 461 9.15 20.31 2.20
N ARG A 462 8.83 21.56 2.53
CA ARG A 462 9.82 22.64 2.62
C ARG A 462 10.77 22.44 3.79
N ASN A 463 10.24 22.16 4.98
CA ASN A 463 11.03 22.01 6.18
C ASN A 463 11.94 20.77 6.12
N GLN A 464 11.49 19.72 5.40
CA GLN A 464 12.29 18.54 5.08
C GLN A 464 13.20 18.73 3.84
N GLY A 465 13.00 19.77 3.03
CA GLY A 465 13.71 20.04 1.77
C GLY A 465 13.38 19.09 0.60
N GLY A 466 12.29 18.34 0.70
CA GLY A 466 11.85 17.32 -0.26
C GLY A 466 11.07 16.19 0.41
N GLY A 467 10.72 15.17 -0.36
CA GLY A 467 9.97 13.99 0.10
C GLY A 467 9.10 13.40 -1.01
N LYS A 468 7.99 12.76 -0.65
CA LYS A 468 6.90 12.40 -1.57
C LYS A 468 5.67 13.28 -1.30
N SER A 469 4.91 13.59 -2.35
CA SER A 469 3.56 14.17 -2.24
C SER A 469 2.52 13.07 -2.43
N LEU A 470 1.63 12.93 -1.44
CA LEU A 470 0.54 11.96 -1.48
C LEU A 470 -0.67 12.53 -2.24
N LEU A 471 -0.84 13.86 -2.21
CA LEU A 471 -1.82 14.57 -3.02
C LEU A 471 -1.52 14.42 -4.52
N GLN A 472 -0.26 14.64 -4.94
CA GLN A 472 0.16 14.47 -6.34
C GLN A 472 0.00 13.03 -6.84
N ALA A 473 0.18 12.04 -5.96
CA ALA A 473 0.04 10.62 -6.30
C ALA A 473 -1.43 10.12 -6.32
N THR A 474 -2.35 10.77 -5.60
CA THR A 474 -3.75 10.31 -5.45
C THR A 474 -4.81 11.27 -6.00
N LEU A 475 -4.40 12.33 -6.69
CA LEU A 475 -5.27 13.23 -7.45
C LEU A 475 -4.89 13.20 -8.93
N THR A 476 -5.86 13.42 -9.82
CA THR A 476 -5.57 13.47 -11.26
C THR A 476 -4.73 14.71 -11.60
N PRO A 477 -3.77 14.64 -12.54
CA PRO A 477 -2.90 15.77 -12.85
C PRO A 477 -3.61 17.10 -13.20
N PRO A 478 -4.77 17.12 -13.88
CA PRO A 478 -5.54 18.35 -14.10
C PRO A 478 -6.12 18.94 -12.80
N PHE A 479 -6.63 18.09 -11.90
CA PHE A 479 -7.22 18.52 -10.63
C PHE A 479 -6.13 19.04 -9.69
N PHE A 480 -5.03 18.30 -9.53
CA PHE A 480 -3.89 18.72 -8.72
C PHE A 480 -3.25 20.03 -9.21
N ARG A 481 -3.15 20.23 -10.54
CA ARG A 481 -2.63 21.48 -11.11
C ARG A 481 -3.49 22.71 -10.77
N GLN A 482 -4.82 22.56 -10.68
CA GLN A 482 -5.67 23.65 -10.21
C GLN A 482 -5.64 23.80 -8.70
N LEU A 483 -5.48 22.72 -7.92
CA LEU A 483 -5.26 22.80 -6.48
C LEU A 483 -3.98 23.58 -6.13
N LEU A 484 -2.86 23.34 -6.83
CA LEU A 484 -1.63 24.13 -6.68
C LEU A 484 -1.86 25.62 -6.96
N ARG A 485 -2.61 25.96 -8.02
CA ARG A 485 -2.98 27.36 -8.32
C ARG A 485 -3.88 27.96 -7.24
N ARG A 486 -4.80 27.16 -6.67
CA ARG A 486 -5.69 27.57 -5.58
C ARG A 486 -4.97 27.72 -4.24
N SER A 487 -3.87 27.00 -4.01
CA SER A 487 -3.03 27.18 -2.82
C SER A 487 -2.00 28.31 -2.96
N GLY A 488 -1.83 28.91 -4.14
CA GLY A 488 -1.03 30.12 -4.37
C GLY A 488 0.06 30.01 -5.45
N PHE A 489 0.32 28.83 -6.03
CA PHE A 489 1.40 28.67 -7.02
C PHE A 489 1.07 29.28 -8.38
N LYS A 490 2.06 30.00 -8.93
CA LYS A 490 2.01 30.66 -10.24
C LYS A 490 3.16 30.12 -11.11
N PRO A 491 2.98 29.89 -12.42
CA PRO A 491 4.09 29.60 -13.33
C PRO A 491 4.76 30.92 -13.78
N ASN A 492 6.09 30.97 -13.80
CA ASN A 492 6.84 32.12 -14.33
C ASN A 492 7.24 31.97 -15.81
N LYS A 493 7.99 32.95 -16.34
CA LYS A 493 8.47 32.97 -17.75
C LYS A 493 9.26 31.71 -18.15
N HIS A 494 9.86 31.01 -17.18
CA HIS A 494 10.65 29.79 -17.37
C HIS A 494 9.86 28.51 -17.06
N ASN A 495 8.55 28.59 -16.80
CA ASN A 495 7.69 27.50 -16.37
C ASN A 495 8.12 26.82 -15.04
N TYR A 496 8.82 27.54 -14.18
CA TYR A 496 8.97 27.15 -12.77
C TYR A 496 7.77 27.62 -11.96
N LEU A 497 7.42 26.88 -10.90
CA LEU A 497 6.41 27.29 -9.94
C LEU A 497 7.02 28.28 -8.95
N TYR A 498 6.37 29.43 -8.79
CA TYR A 498 6.73 30.44 -7.80
C TYR A 498 5.54 30.79 -6.92
N ARG A 499 5.82 31.52 -5.85
CA ARG A 499 4.85 32.18 -4.98
C ARG A 499 5.38 33.55 -4.58
N ASP A 500 4.47 34.44 -4.21
CA ASP A 500 4.72 35.81 -3.75
C ASP A 500 4.19 36.07 -2.32
N ASP A 501 3.72 35.00 -1.66
CA ASP A 501 3.22 34.98 -0.28
C ASP A 501 4.15 34.23 0.70
N ILE A 502 5.37 33.88 0.27
CA ILE A 502 6.41 33.39 1.18
C ILE A 502 6.99 34.62 1.89
N PRO A 503 6.81 34.78 3.22
CA PRO A 503 7.05 36.06 3.84
C PRO A 503 8.54 36.43 3.87
N ALA A 504 9.44 35.46 4.07
CA ALA A 504 10.87 35.74 4.08
C ALA A 504 11.76 34.59 3.57
N VAL A 505 13.02 34.89 3.29
CA VAL A 505 14.12 33.92 3.06
C VAL A 505 15.38 34.32 3.80
N PHE A 506 16.36 33.40 3.90
CA PHE A 506 17.65 33.64 4.52
C PHE A 506 18.77 33.71 3.46
N LYS A 507 19.48 34.85 3.35
CA LYS A 507 20.62 35.07 2.45
C LYS A 507 21.91 35.18 3.26
N VAL A 508 22.91 34.39 2.91
CA VAL A 508 24.27 34.54 3.44
C VAL A 508 25.09 35.43 2.50
N ASP A 509 25.80 36.43 3.01
CA ASP A 509 26.49 37.45 2.22
C ASP A 509 27.78 37.94 2.91
N GLU A 510 28.73 38.49 2.15
CA GLU A 510 29.98 39.08 2.66
C GLU A 510 29.82 40.57 3.03
N ARG A 511 28.84 41.27 2.44
CA ARG A 511 28.60 42.70 2.71
C ARG A 511 28.19 42.92 4.16
N THR A 512 28.74 43.94 4.80
CA THR A 512 28.39 44.28 6.18
C THR A 512 26.99 44.92 6.26
N PRO A 513 26.34 44.93 7.43
CA PRO A 513 25.07 45.65 7.61
C PRO A 513 25.18 47.13 7.23
N PHE A 514 26.33 47.75 7.51
CA PHE A 514 26.57 49.16 7.23
C PHE A 514 26.75 49.44 5.73
N ASP A 515 27.40 48.55 4.97
CA ASP A 515 27.43 48.63 3.50
C ASP A 515 26.01 48.63 2.90
N LEU A 516 25.14 47.74 3.39
CA LEU A 516 23.77 47.58 2.90
C LEU A 516 22.87 48.77 3.28
N ALA A 517 23.00 49.29 4.50
CA ALA A 517 22.29 50.50 4.95
C ALA A 517 22.78 51.76 4.22
N ARG A 518 24.11 51.91 4.04
CA ARG A 518 24.74 53.03 3.32
C ARG A 518 24.39 53.05 1.84
N ALA A 519 24.25 51.89 1.22
CA ALA A 519 23.75 51.76 -0.15
C ALA A 519 22.22 51.93 -0.26
N GLY A 520 21.48 51.87 0.85
CA GLY A 520 20.01 51.86 0.91
C GLY A 520 19.35 50.62 0.30
N ALA A 521 20.13 49.66 -0.21
CA ALA A 521 19.63 48.46 -0.87
C ALA A 521 20.64 47.30 -0.89
N LEU A 522 20.12 46.07 -0.73
CA LEU A 522 20.81 44.84 -1.11
C LEU A 522 20.68 44.66 -2.63
N LEU A 523 21.70 45.10 -3.37
CA LEU A 523 21.80 44.90 -4.82
C LEU A 523 22.05 43.41 -5.18
N PRO A 524 21.52 42.92 -6.32
CA PRO A 524 21.69 41.53 -6.73
C PRO A 524 23.14 41.23 -7.11
N GLN A 525 23.65 40.11 -6.61
CA GLN A 525 24.84 39.47 -7.16
C GLN A 525 24.37 38.46 -8.21
N PRO A 526 24.62 38.68 -9.51
CA PRO A 526 24.12 37.79 -10.56
C PRO A 526 24.78 36.41 -10.48
N LEU A 527 23.97 35.37 -10.67
CA LEU A 527 24.45 34.00 -10.84
C LEU A 527 25.26 33.87 -12.15
N SER A 528 26.10 32.84 -12.26
CA SER A 528 26.93 32.56 -13.45
C SER A 528 26.14 32.19 -14.72
N ALA A 529 24.81 32.07 -14.62
CA ALA A 529 23.86 31.88 -15.70
C ALA A 529 22.51 32.54 -15.33
N GLU A 530 21.58 32.71 -16.29
CA GLU A 530 20.22 33.13 -15.96
C GLU A 530 19.60 32.12 -14.98
N GLY A 531 19.01 32.58 -13.87
CA GLY A 531 18.43 31.69 -12.86
C GLY A 531 16.98 31.30 -13.15
N SER A 532 16.30 30.73 -12.16
CA SER A 532 14.96 30.16 -12.34
C SER A 532 13.79 31.15 -12.18
N THR A 533 14.04 32.46 -12.06
CA THR A 533 13.05 33.52 -11.77
C THR A 533 12.77 34.42 -12.98
N SER A 534 11.74 35.27 -12.93
CA SER A 534 11.43 36.21 -14.01
C SER A 534 12.45 37.36 -14.11
N ALA A 535 12.87 37.92 -12.98
CA ALA A 535 13.92 38.93 -12.86
C ALA A 535 15.25 38.29 -12.42
N ILE A 536 16.20 39.08 -11.91
CA ILE A 536 17.54 38.60 -11.54
C ILE A 536 17.43 37.64 -10.34
N ALA A 537 17.75 36.37 -10.57
CA ALA A 537 17.73 35.35 -9.53
C ALA A 537 18.83 35.58 -8.51
N VAL A 538 18.48 35.55 -7.22
CA VAL A 538 19.43 35.47 -6.11
C VAL A 538 19.15 34.22 -5.29
N SER A 539 20.19 33.40 -5.06
CA SER A 539 20.09 32.19 -4.23
C SER A 539 19.88 32.54 -2.76
N ALA A 540 18.93 31.87 -2.12
CA ALA A 540 18.60 32.02 -0.71
C ALA A 540 18.05 30.71 -0.13
N MET A 541 18.04 30.60 1.20
CA MET A 541 17.69 29.38 1.94
C MET A 541 16.32 29.49 2.60
N PHE A 542 15.62 28.35 2.71
CA PHE A 542 14.32 28.23 3.38
C PHE A 542 14.40 27.90 4.88
N SER A 543 15.61 27.70 5.43
CA SER A 543 15.84 27.45 6.86
C SER A 543 16.97 28.31 7.39
N LEU A 544 16.74 28.96 8.53
CA LEU A 544 17.73 29.79 9.21
C LEU A 544 18.94 28.95 9.61
N LYS A 545 18.73 27.80 10.24
CA LYS A 545 19.78 26.87 10.69
C LYS A 545 20.71 26.43 9.56
N THR A 546 20.16 26.17 8.36
CA THR A 546 20.98 25.85 7.18
C THR A 546 21.77 27.06 6.68
N ALA A 547 21.19 28.26 6.67
CA ALA A 547 21.91 29.49 6.32
C ALA A 547 23.03 29.81 7.33
N MET A 548 22.76 29.67 8.62
CA MET A 548 23.74 29.88 9.68
C MET A 548 24.91 28.88 9.60
N GLY A 549 24.67 27.64 9.17
CA GLY A 549 25.74 26.68 8.88
C GLY A 549 26.75 27.19 7.83
N PHE A 550 26.29 27.92 6.81
CA PHE A 550 27.18 28.57 5.83
C PHE A 550 27.80 29.87 6.35
N ALA A 551 27.06 30.63 7.17
CA ALA A 551 27.61 31.83 7.81
C ALA A 551 28.67 31.50 8.89
N HIS A 552 28.61 30.30 9.47
CA HIS A 552 29.41 29.85 10.61
C HIS A 552 29.96 28.42 10.35
N PRO A 553 30.83 28.21 9.35
CA PRO A 553 31.26 26.87 8.89
C PRO A 553 32.13 26.08 9.88
N ALA A 554 32.28 26.54 11.12
CA ALA A 554 33.14 25.94 12.13
C ALA A 554 32.62 24.60 12.71
N ASN A 555 31.32 24.29 12.54
CA ASN A 555 30.64 23.16 13.21
C ASN A 555 29.86 22.24 12.25
N THR A 556 30.09 22.26 10.93
CA THR A 556 29.31 21.42 9.98
C THR A 556 30.19 20.57 9.07
N VAL A 557 30.24 19.27 9.35
CA VAL A 557 30.77 18.27 8.40
C VAL A 557 29.71 18.01 7.33
N LEU A 558 29.82 18.68 6.18
CA LEU A 558 29.06 18.27 4.99
C LEU A 558 29.74 17.05 4.33
N PRO A 559 28.98 16.04 3.89
CA PRO A 559 29.52 14.97 3.05
C PRO A 559 29.95 15.56 1.69
N SER A 560 31.20 15.32 1.30
CA SER A 560 31.79 15.90 0.09
C SER A 560 31.26 15.25 -1.20
N SER A 561 30.37 15.95 -1.91
CA SER A 561 30.11 15.69 -3.33
C SER A 561 31.21 16.31 -4.20
N SER A 562 31.59 15.63 -5.29
CA SER A 562 32.89 15.80 -5.95
C SER A 562 33.05 17.04 -6.85
N THR A 563 34.33 17.35 -7.13
CA THR A 563 34.83 18.14 -8.28
C THR A 563 34.41 19.61 -8.36
N GLN A 564 35.09 20.45 -7.57
CA GLN A 564 35.75 21.63 -8.15
C GLN A 564 37.27 21.45 -8.09
N THR A 565 37.98 22.02 -9.07
CA THR A 565 39.44 21.97 -9.18
C THR A 565 40.13 22.80 -8.10
N LYS A 566 41.36 22.41 -7.75
CA LYS A 566 42.20 23.16 -6.80
C LYS A 566 42.56 24.53 -7.35
N ASP A 567 42.41 25.58 -6.54
CA ASP A 567 43.20 26.81 -6.64
C ASP A 567 43.75 27.17 -5.24
N PRO A 568 45.09 27.20 -5.04
CA PRO A 568 45.67 27.36 -3.72
C PRO A 568 46.03 28.84 -3.42
N LEU A 569 45.03 29.70 -3.26
CA LEU A 569 45.23 31.03 -2.66
C LEU A 569 44.52 31.19 -1.31
N THR A 570 45.26 31.74 -0.37
CA THR A 570 44.89 32.01 1.03
C THR A 570 43.63 32.86 1.12
N HIS A 571 42.49 32.20 1.36
CA HIS A 571 41.27 32.88 1.79
C HIS A 571 41.43 33.34 3.23
N SER A 572 41.74 34.63 3.44
CA SER A 572 41.57 35.28 4.74
C SER A 572 40.14 35.08 5.22
N ARG A 573 39.99 34.68 6.49
CA ARG A 573 38.72 34.19 7.06
C ARG A 573 37.72 35.34 7.31
N ARG A 574 37.13 35.87 6.23
CA ARG A 574 36.10 36.92 6.26
C ARG A 574 34.88 36.50 7.08
N ILE A 575 34.24 37.47 7.73
CA ILE A 575 32.94 37.26 8.37
C ILE A 575 31.87 37.15 7.28
N MET A 576 31.18 36.01 7.26
CA MET A 576 29.91 35.88 6.55
C MET A 576 28.77 36.33 7.48
N PHE A 577 27.82 37.10 6.95
CA PHE A 577 26.62 37.54 7.65
C PHE A 577 25.41 36.76 7.14
N CYS A 578 24.43 36.49 8.01
CA CYS A 578 23.15 35.91 7.62
C CYS A 578 22.04 36.96 7.73
N TYR A 579 21.41 37.25 6.60
CA TYR A 579 20.33 38.21 6.48
C TYR A 579 18.99 37.51 6.27
N LEU A 580 18.00 37.90 7.07
CA LEU A 580 16.59 37.64 6.78
C LEU A 580 16.10 38.73 5.80
N ILE A 581 15.51 38.32 4.69
CA ILE A 581 14.98 39.20 3.65
C ILE A 581 13.45 39.10 3.63
N ASP A 582 12.76 40.24 3.73
CA ASP A 582 11.30 40.34 3.52
C ASP A 582 10.95 40.17 2.05
N THR A 583 10.37 39.01 1.71
CA THR A 583 9.96 38.61 0.36
C THR A 583 8.45 38.68 0.12
N ARG A 584 7.69 39.37 0.99
CA ARG A 584 6.27 39.65 0.73
C ARG A 584 6.12 40.44 -0.57
N ASP A 585 5.21 39.98 -1.43
CA ASP A 585 4.94 40.52 -2.78
C ASP A 585 6.09 40.33 -3.80
N VAL A 586 7.02 39.41 -3.52
CA VAL A 586 8.19 39.12 -4.39
C VAL A 586 8.12 37.68 -4.91
N GLU A 587 8.39 37.47 -6.20
CA GLU A 587 8.52 36.11 -6.76
C GLU A 587 9.66 35.33 -6.05
N VAL A 588 9.28 34.29 -5.31
CA VAL A 588 10.16 33.27 -4.75
C VAL A 588 9.90 31.95 -5.46
N VAL A 589 10.94 31.34 -6.03
CA VAL A 589 10.93 30.02 -6.67
C VAL A 589 11.50 28.99 -5.69
N PRO A 590 10.65 28.27 -4.94
CA PRO A 590 11.09 27.23 -4.02
C PRO A 590 11.65 25.99 -4.74
N GLY A 591 12.93 25.70 -4.48
CA GLY A 591 13.58 24.47 -4.91
C GLY A 591 12.90 23.19 -4.40
N PRO A 592 12.55 23.06 -3.10
CA PRO A 592 11.82 21.91 -2.57
C PRO A 592 10.53 21.62 -3.33
N ASP A 593 9.64 22.61 -3.43
CA ASP A 593 8.32 22.44 -4.05
C ASP A 593 8.43 22.07 -5.54
N ASN A 594 9.35 22.70 -6.29
CA ASN A 594 9.50 22.42 -7.73
C ASN A 594 10.05 21.02 -8.00
N ARG A 595 10.94 20.49 -7.15
CA ARG A 595 11.45 19.10 -7.29
C ARG A 595 10.35 18.06 -7.15
N ILE A 596 9.24 18.39 -6.48
CA ILE A 596 8.09 17.50 -6.27
C ILE A 596 6.98 17.83 -7.27
N TYR A 597 6.35 18.99 -7.12
CA TYR A 597 5.16 19.39 -7.87
C TYR A 597 5.42 19.76 -9.33
N ASN A 598 6.68 20.01 -9.71
CA ASN A 598 7.10 20.36 -11.06
C ASN A 598 8.29 19.50 -11.51
N ALA A 599 8.39 18.25 -11.02
CA ALA A 599 9.55 17.38 -11.22
C ALA A 599 10.02 17.30 -12.68
N THR A 600 9.09 17.17 -13.64
CA THR A 600 9.38 17.10 -15.08
C THR A 600 9.96 18.37 -15.71
N ARG A 601 9.95 19.50 -14.99
CA ARG A 601 10.66 20.73 -15.37
C ARG A 601 12.09 20.76 -14.84
N VAL A 602 12.36 20.05 -13.75
CA VAL A 602 13.65 20.02 -13.05
C VAL A 602 14.52 18.85 -13.53
N ASN A 603 13.93 17.67 -13.71
CA ASN A 603 14.63 16.44 -14.09
C ASN A 603 13.72 15.51 -14.94
N PRO A 604 14.11 15.12 -16.17
CA PRO A 604 15.26 15.63 -16.91
C PRO A 604 15.09 17.11 -17.27
N LYS A 605 16.20 17.86 -17.27
CA LYS A 605 16.21 19.25 -17.74
C LYS A 605 16.03 19.28 -19.27
N PRO A 606 15.23 20.19 -19.85
CA PRO A 606 15.15 20.34 -21.31
C PRO A 606 16.52 20.68 -21.93
N VAL A 607 16.81 20.15 -23.11
CA VAL A 607 18.15 20.23 -23.74
C VAL A 607 18.60 21.67 -23.99
N ASP A 608 17.69 22.53 -24.46
CA ASP A 608 17.97 23.95 -24.75
C ASP A 608 17.89 24.87 -23.53
N ASP A 609 17.51 24.33 -22.35
CA ASP A 609 17.29 25.14 -21.16
C ASP A 609 18.62 25.54 -20.49
N LYS A 610 18.95 26.82 -20.59
CA LYS A 610 20.13 27.41 -19.96
C LYS A 610 19.92 27.86 -18.52
N THR A 611 18.68 27.83 -18.00
CA THR A 611 18.39 28.37 -16.65
C THR A 611 19.06 27.55 -15.54
N LEU A 612 19.63 28.23 -14.55
CA LEU A 612 20.14 27.62 -13.33
C LEU A 612 18.98 27.44 -12.35
N PHE A 613 18.78 26.20 -11.92
CA PHE A 613 17.81 25.83 -10.89
C PHE A 613 18.55 25.56 -9.56
N PRO A 614 17.95 25.86 -8.39
CA PRO A 614 18.54 25.57 -7.10
C PRO A 614 19.03 24.12 -6.99
N SER A 615 20.26 23.95 -6.55
CA SER A 615 20.92 22.64 -6.42
C SER A 615 20.72 22.05 -5.03
N MET A 616 20.76 22.87 -3.98
CA MET A 616 20.80 22.38 -2.60
C MET A 616 19.40 22.10 -2.05
N LYS A 617 19.32 21.16 -1.10
CA LYS A 617 18.06 20.64 -0.54
C LYS A 617 17.11 21.76 -0.09
N MET A 618 17.64 22.75 0.64
CA MET A 618 16.88 23.86 1.26
C MET A 618 16.99 25.20 0.50
N GLU A 619 17.45 25.19 -0.76
CA GLU A 619 17.71 26.39 -1.56
C GLU A 619 16.50 26.78 -2.45
N GLY A 620 16.35 28.09 -2.69
CA GLY A 620 15.45 28.68 -3.66
C GLY A 620 16.09 29.87 -4.38
N HIS A 621 15.42 30.37 -5.41
CA HIS A 621 15.78 31.66 -6.02
C HIS A 621 14.71 32.70 -5.69
N VAL A 622 15.15 33.91 -5.31
CA VAL A 622 14.28 35.09 -5.19
C VAL A 622 14.51 36.00 -6.38
N SER A 623 13.42 36.49 -6.96
CA SER A 623 13.39 37.39 -8.11
C SER A 623 13.68 38.81 -7.65
N MET A 624 14.88 39.31 -7.92
CA MET A 624 15.33 40.64 -7.51
C MET A 624 15.35 41.58 -8.72
N GLN A 625 14.91 42.83 -8.51
CA GLN A 625 15.03 43.88 -9.52
C GLN A 625 16.47 44.41 -9.57
N PRO A 626 16.91 45.06 -10.67
CA PRO A 626 18.24 45.68 -10.76
C PRO A 626 18.54 46.69 -9.64
N THR A 627 17.51 47.30 -9.06
CA THR A 627 17.57 48.22 -7.91
C THR A 627 17.78 47.53 -6.56
N GLY A 628 17.80 46.20 -6.50
CA GLY A 628 17.88 45.44 -5.25
C GLY A 628 16.60 45.44 -4.42
N PHE A 629 16.68 44.89 -3.21
CA PHE A 629 15.71 45.13 -2.13
C PHE A 629 16.17 46.29 -1.27
N THR A 630 15.26 47.17 -0.87
CA THR A 630 15.57 48.28 0.06
C THR A 630 16.10 47.76 1.39
N SER A 631 17.02 48.51 2.01
CA SER A 631 17.67 48.15 3.28
C SER A 631 16.66 47.85 4.41
N ARG A 632 15.52 48.54 4.46
CA ARG A 632 14.38 48.24 5.36
C ARG A 632 13.81 46.82 5.29
N ARG A 633 13.97 46.14 4.14
CA ARG A 633 13.58 44.72 3.96
C ARG A 633 14.67 43.74 4.40
N ILE A 634 15.84 44.24 4.82
CA ILE A 634 17.02 43.44 5.17
C ILE A 634 17.28 43.51 6.67
N TRP A 635 17.38 42.34 7.30
CA TRP A 635 17.55 42.19 8.73
C TRP A 635 18.76 41.31 9.01
N LEU A 636 19.71 41.77 9.82
CA LEU A 636 20.79 40.91 10.31
C LEU A 636 20.25 39.99 11.40
N VAL A 637 20.56 38.69 11.34
CA VAL A 637 20.25 37.70 12.38
C VAL A 637 21.49 37.43 13.24
N ASN A 638 21.33 37.32 14.57
CA ASN A 638 22.44 36.99 15.48
C ASN A 638 22.88 35.52 15.40
N SER A 639 24.11 35.20 15.84
CA SER A 639 24.67 33.83 15.81
C SER A 639 23.80 32.79 16.51
N THR A 640 23.13 33.19 17.59
CA THR A 640 22.28 32.33 18.42
C THR A 640 20.90 32.05 17.82
N MET A 641 20.55 32.66 16.67
CA MET A 641 19.26 32.50 15.98
C MET A 641 18.04 32.93 16.82
N THR A 642 18.25 33.86 17.76
CA THR A 642 17.23 34.33 18.72
C THR A 642 16.67 35.72 18.41
N ARG A 643 17.38 36.54 17.64
CA ARG A 643 16.97 37.92 17.34
C ARG A 643 17.48 38.38 15.97
N ALA A 644 16.69 39.23 15.33
CA ALA A 644 17.10 39.98 14.15
C ALA A 644 16.72 41.47 14.24
N ALA A 645 17.53 42.34 13.64
CA ALA A 645 17.31 43.79 13.58
C ALA A 645 17.51 44.32 12.16
N THR A 646 16.81 45.40 11.78
CA THR A 646 16.99 46.00 10.44
C THR A 646 18.40 46.58 10.28
N VAL A 647 18.98 46.50 9.08
CA VAL A 647 20.32 47.07 8.85
C VAL A 647 20.34 48.60 8.99
N ASP A 648 19.22 49.28 8.71
CA ASP A 648 19.04 50.72 8.92
C ASP A 648 19.08 51.09 10.42
N ASP A 649 18.38 50.33 11.26
CA ASP A 649 18.35 50.55 12.71
C ASP A 649 19.73 50.32 13.35
N LEU A 650 20.44 49.27 12.91
CA LEU A 650 21.80 48.93 13.33
C LEU A 650 22.81 50.03 12.95
N TYR A 651 22.78 50.48 11.70
CA TYR A 651 23.61 51.58 11.20
C TYR A 651 23.34 52.89 11.96
N THR A 652 22.06 53.20 12.20
CA THR A 652 21.65 54.37 12.99
C THR A 652 22.09 54.27 14.45
N GLN A 653 22.01 53.08 15.06
CA GLN A 653 22.43 52.84 16.44
C GLN A 653 23.95 52.97 16.61
N ALA A 654 24.72 52.40 15.68
CA ALA A 654 26.17 52.50 15.68
C ALA A 654 26.64 53.95 15.43
N ARG A 655 26.03 54.67 14.48
CA ARG A 655 26.36 56.09 14.23
C ARG A 655 25.98 57.03 15.36
N GLY A 656 25.04 56.65 16.23
CA GLY A 656 24.72 57.38 17.45
C GLY A 656 25.81 57.32 18.53
N ARG A 657 26.85 56.49 18.36
CA ARG A 657 27.98 56.36 19.27
C ARG A 657 29.26 56.87 18.63
N VAL A 658 29.98 57.71 19.35
CA VAL A 658 31.32 58.21 19.00
C VAL A 658 32.32 57.52 19.92
N THR A 659 33.45 57.08 19.35
CA THR A 659 34.57 56.46 20.09
C THR A 659 35.54 57.52 20.60
N ASP A 660 36.42 57.14 21.53
CA ASP A 660 37.44 58.05 22.11
C ASP A 660 38.39 58.68 21.06
N THR A 661 38.42 58.15 19.84
CA THR A 661 39.20 58.66 18.70
C THR A 661 38.41 59.62 17.79
N ASN A 662 37.24 60.10 18.21
CA ASN A 662 36.27 60.89 17.42
C ASN A 662 35.72 60.18 16.16
N GLN A 663 35.94 58.87 16.02
CA GLN A 663 35.36 58.06 14.95
C GLN A 663 33.97 57.55 15.36
N THR A 664 32.99 57.50 14.46
CA THR A 664 31.69 56.88 14.75
C THR A 664 31.81 55.35 14.79
N HIS A 665 31.01 54.71 15.65
CA HIS A 665 31.18 53.29 16.00
C HIS A 665 30.97 52.34 14.81
N ASP A 666 30.14 52.72 13.84
CA ASP A 666 29.92 51.99 12.58
C ASP A 666 31.24 51.85 11.81
N VAL A 667 31.96 52.95 11.56
CA VAL A 667 33.21 52.94 10.80
C VAL A 667 34.32 52.22 11.58
N ALA A 668 34.31 52.32 12.91
CA ALA A 668 35.27 51.63 13.76
C ALA A 668 35.12 50.09 13.70
N ILE A 669 33.88 49.58 13.81
CA ILE A 669 33.56 48.15 13.64
C ILE A 669 33.87 47.71 12.20
N GLU A 670 33.39 48.45 11.20
CA GLU A 670 33.54 48.10 9.78
C GLU A 670 35.01 48.00 9.36
N SER A 671 35.86 48.90 9.87
CA SER A 671 37.31 48.87 9.62
C SER A 671 37.96 47.60 10.18
N ARG A 672 37.52 47.11 11.35
CA ARG A 672 37.97 45.83 11.93
C ARG A 672 37.49 44.64 11.09
N THR A 673 36.23 44.65 10.68
CA THR A 673 35.63 43.62 9.81
C THR A 673 36.38 43.51 8.47
N GLN A 674 36.66 44.65 7.82
CA GLN A 674 37.40 44.72 6.56
C GLN A 674 38.88 44.32 6.71
N ALA A 675 39.49 44.58 7.87
CA ALA A 675 40.82 44.08 8.24
C ALA A 675 40.85 42.57 8.57
N GLY A 676 39.71 41.87 8.56
CA GLY A 676 39.62 40.43 8.80
C GLY A 676 39.59 40.03 10.29
N VAL A 677 39.29 40.97 11.20
CA VAL A 677 38.99 40.66 12.60
C VAL A 677 37.66 39.90 12.67
N LEU A 678 37.54 38.91 13.56
CA LEU A 678 36.32 38.12 13.75
C LEU A 678 35.34 38.75 14.75
N ASN A 679 35.10 40.05 14.63
CA ASN A 679 34.31 40.89 15.52
C ASN A 679 32.78 40.77 15.36
N ARG A 680 32.26 39.53 15.26
CA ARG A 680 30.81 39.30 15.09
C ARG A 680 30.01 39.71 16.34
N ASP A 681 30.60 39.52 17.51
CA ASP A 681 30.12 39.96 18.82
C ASP A 681 29.78 41.46 18.86
N GLU A 682 30.54 42.32 18.18
CA GLU A 682 30.23 43.75 18.09
C GLU A 682 28.92 44.03 17.33
N TYR A 683 28.61 43.23 16.30
CA TYR A 683 27.34 43.33 15.57
C TYR A 683 26.17 42.73 16.36
N GLU A 684 26.42 41.73 17.20
CA GLU A 684 25.39 41.11 18.06
C GLU A 684 25.02 42.02 19.23
N ALA A 685 26.01 42.68 19.85
CA ALA A 685 25.77 43.76 20.81
C ALA A 685 24.92 44.89 20.20
N LEU A 686 25.15 45.26 18.94
CA LEU A 686 24.31 46.26 18.25
C LEU A 686 22.86 45.80 18.02
N ILE A 687 22.60 44.51 17.81
CA ILE A 687 21.23 43.97 17.73
C ILE A 687 20.52 44.15 19.08
N ASP A 688 21.21 43.89 20.18
CA ASP A 688 20.67 44.06 21.54
C ASP A 688 20.56 45.53 21.96
N ASP A 689 21.45 46.40 21.47
CA ASP A 689 21.32 47.87 21.61
C ASP A 689 20.09 48.40 20.88
N VAL A 690 19.79 47.88 19.68
CA VAL A 690 18.58 48.23 18.91
C VAL A 690 17.32 47.77 19.66
N ALA A 691 17.31 46.56 20.23
CA ALA A 691 16.21 46.08 21.07
C ALA A 691 16.03 46.97 22.32
N THR A 692 17.13 47.29 23.01
CA THR A 692 17.14 48.14 24.21
C THR A 692 16.66 49.56 23.92
N ALA A 693 16.92 50.08 22.73
CA ALA A 693 16.43 51.37 22.25
C ALA A 693 14.94 51.37 21.85
N GLY A 694 14.21 50.25 22.00
CA GLY A 694 12.79 50.13 21.63
C GLY A 694 12.54 50.18 20.11
N LYS A 695 13.58 49.95 19.30
CA LYS A 695 13.51 49.96 17.84
C LYS A 695 12.98 48.62 17.30
N ARG A 696 12.85 48.53 15.97
CA ARG A 696 12.21 47.42 15.28
C ARG A 696 13.12 46.17 15.27
N VAL A 697 12.90 45.28 16.22
CA VAL A 697 13.51 43.93 16.27
C VAL A 697 12.49 42.82 16.04
N MET A 698 12.98 41.66 15.62
CA MET A 698 12.23 40.41 15.51
C MET A 698 12.82 39.40 16.48
N GLU A 699 12.04 39.01 17.49
CA GLU A 699 12.36 37.88 18.36
C GLU A 699 12.10 36.56 17.62
N LEU A 700 13.01 35.60 17.78
CA LEU A 700 13.00 34.30 17.13
C LEU A 700 13.04 33.20 18.21
N PRO A 701 12.18 32.16 18.14
CA PRO A 701 12.06 31.17 19.21
C PRO A 701 13.35 30.35 19.39
N PRO A 702 14.01 30.40 20.57
CA PRO A 702 15.27 29.71 20.81
C PRO A 702 15.12 28.19 20.71
N GLY A 703 16.14 27.52 20.18
CA GLY A 703 16.21 26.05 20.09
C GLY A 703 15.27 25.41 19.06
N LYS A 704 14.41 26.18 18.37
CA LYS A 704 13.56 25.68 17.29
C LYS A 704 14.26 25.82 15.93
N ASP A 705 14.08 24.84 15.04
CA ASP A 705 14.42 25.02 13.62
C ASP A 705 13.40 25.98 12.98
N ILE A 706 13.89 27.14 12.52
CA ILE A 706 13.06 28.21 11.94
C ILE A 706 13.14 28.17 10.42
N PHE A 707 11.98 28.25 9.77
CA PHE A 707 11.82 28.21 8.32
C PHE A 707 11.15 29.47 7.78
N SER A 708 11.28 29.70 6.48
CA SER A 708 10.69 30.83 5.75
C SER A 708 9.19 31.07 6.00
N THR A 709 8.44 30.04 6.35
CA THR A 709 6.99 30.12 6.62
C THR A 709 6.64 30.41 8.08
N ASP A 710 7.59 30.34 9.01
CA ASP A 710 7.38 30.71 10.42
C ASP A 710 7.49 32.24 10.64
N ILE A 711 8.10 32.96 9.69
CA ILE A 711 8.47 34.37 9.86
C ILE A 711 7.24 35.30 9.76
N THR A 712 6.99 36.05 10.83
CA THR A 712 6.02 37.14 10.89
C THR A 712 6.75 38.45 11.16
N PHE A 713 6.72 39.40 10.23
CA PHE A 713 7.35 40.72 10.44
C PHE A 713 6.53 41.57 11.43
N PRO A 714 7.18 42.28 12.37
CA PRO A 714 6.49 43.25 13.20
C PRO A 714 5.95 44.39 12.32
N ILE A 715 4.75 44.86 12.67
CA ILE A 715 4.01 45.90 11.96
C ILE A 715 4.84 47.19 11.93
N GLU A 716 4.83 47.90 10.80
CA GLU A 716 5.44 49.23 10.73
C GLU A 716 4.53 50.24 11.41
N THR A 717 4.86 50.57 12.65
CA THR A 717 4.21 51.66 13.39
C THR A 717 4.59 52.99 12.73
N ILE A 718 3.78 53.44 11.77
CA ILE A 718 3.93 54.76 11.16
C ILE A 718 3.51 55.81 12.21
N THR A 719 4.46 56.23 13.04
CA THR A 719 4.36 57.47 13.79
C THR A 719 4.33 58.63 12.80
N LEU A 720 3.13 59.09 12.45
CA LEU A 720 2.94 60.39 11.83
C LEU A 720 3.57 61.43 12.78
N PRO A 721 4.45 62.33 12.29
CA PRO A 721 4.99 63.38 13.12
C PRO A 721 3.84 64.29 13.58
N GLU A 722 3.75 64.53 14.89
CA GLU A 722 2.78 65.49 15.42
C GLU A 722 3.05 66.86 14.81
N THR A 723 2.05 67.42 14.14
CA THR A 723 2.13 68.78 13.61
C THR A 723 2.31 69.73 14.80
N PRO A 724 3.38 70.52 14.88
CA PRO A 724 3.55 71.46 15.98
C PRO A 724 2.36 72.43 15.98
N SER A 725 1.68 72.53 17.11
CA SER A 725 0.56 73.47 17.26
C SER A 725 1.08 74.91 17.22
N ALA A 726 0.42 75.74 16.43
CA ALA A 726 0.69 77.17 16.26
C ALA A 726 -0.30 78.03 17.05
#